data_AF-A0A413JYD9-F1
#
_entry.id   AF-A0A413JYD9-F1
#
_cell.length_a   1.000
_cell.length_b   1.000
_cell.length_c   1.000
_cell.angle_alpha   90.00
_cell.angle_beta   90.00
_cell.angle_gamma   90.00
#
_symmetry.space_group_name_H-M   'P 1'
#
loop_
_entity.id
_entity.type
_entity.pdbx_description
1 polymer ?
#
loop_
_entity_poly.entity_id
_entity_poly.type
_entity_poly.pdbx_seq_one_letter_code
_entity_poly.pdbx_strand_id
1 'polypeptide(L)'
;MSIEILLQTVAVGFSCQSLSCVTKKVSCLIDKISGRVNDKGALLFALFILLAGGSRARQHRKEDFIIRGKQVAVFGRNIFTDRNLSFEPNLDIPTPENYVLGSGDELIIDVWGTSENTVREIISPEGTIHVAGIGPIFLDGMSIQDAERSLRREFSKIYAAISGKSVHIKLSLGGIRTIMINVMGEVQVPGTYRLSAFASVFHALYRAGGVSGIGSLRDIRVVRGGKEVACIDVYDYIMKGKLTDDIRLSEGDVILIPPYENLVSISGKVKRPMAYEMKKGETITTLLSYAGGFTGDAYRDAIRLFRLNGKEKQIYNVGQDDYQSFVLTDGDELSVEAVLQRFSNKVEVRGAVYRAGVYQLDDSITGTVRQLIGRAEGLRGDAFLNRALLRREHEDLTHEMIPVDLKRMMAGAVSDLRLQKNDVLYISSVKDIEKEGTLSIYGDIRNPGDFPYVKNTSIQDLIVKAGGLLESASMVRIDVSRRIRDPKSISSSTVIGKSFTVELKNGLVMGEDKGFELEPYDIVFIRRSPGYRKQANVTVEGEVAFTGNYTLIQSNERLSSLIARAGGLSKEAYVKGARLIRRMTADEMRQKKDVLRLSVRGSEKASVSPVTLEASSTYPVGIELEKALVNPGSDEDMVLREGDVLFVPKYVSTVTINGAVMYPNTILYQKGSSLSYYIEQAGGFGNRALKRRVYVIYMNGMVSRLKRRMGNAIEPGCEIIVPSKKGRKKTVAADVTGMNTSIASIAAMVAAMVGMTK
;
A
#
# COMPACT_ATOMS: atom_id res chain seq x y z
N MET A 1 -24.31 -1.22 -1.26
CA MET A 1 -23.04 -0.56 -0.92
C MET A 1 -22.42 -1.30 0.26
N SER A 2 -22.25 -2.62 0.18
CA SER A 2 -21.42 -3.42 -0.74
C SER A 2 -19.99 -3.52 -0.23
N ILE A 3 -19.76 -4.70 0.36
CA ILE A 3 -18.55 -5.42 0.75
C ILE A 3 -17.43 -5.44 -0.32
N GLU A 4 -17.62 -4.78 -1.48
CA GLU A 4 -16.65 -4.63 -2.56
C GLU A 4 -15.43 -3.77 -2.18
N ILE A 5 -15.55 -2.85 -1.22
CA ILE A 5 -14.43 -1.97 -0.85
C ILE A 5 -13.38 -2.68 0.03
N LEU A 6 -13.75 -3.76 0.73
CA LEU A 6 -12.80 -4.50 1.57
C LEU A 6 -11.96 -5.52 0.77
N LEU A 7 -12.40 -5.87 -0.44
CA LEU A 7 -11.73 -6.84 -1.31
C LEU A 7 -10.69 -6.21 -2.26
N GLN A 8 -10.71 -4.89 -2.45
CA GLN A 8 -9.74 -4.19 -3.30
C GLN A 8 -8.42 -3.85 -2.61
N THR A 9 -8.33 -3.87 -1.28
CA THR A 9 -7.10 -3.51 -0.55
C THR A 9 -6.11 -4.67 -0.36
N VAL A 10 -6.48 -5.89 -0.74
CA VAL A 10 -5.63 -7.10 -0.58
C VAL A 10 -5.04 -7.58 -1.92
N ALA A 11 -5.39 -6.93 -3.04
CA ALA A 11 -4.98 -7.34 -4.38
C ALA A 11 -3.74 -6.59 -4.92
N VAL A 12 -2.77 -6.26 -4.06
CA VAL A 12 -1.43 -5.89 -4.51
C VAL A 12 -0.46 -6.96 -4.02
N GLY A 13 -0.12 -7.88 -4.92
CA GLY A 13 1.04 -8.73 -4.77
C GLY A 13 0.76 -10.20 -4.50
N PHE A 14 0.01 -10.91 -5.33
CA PHE A 14 0.21 -12.34 -5.54
C PHE A 14 -0.27 -12.75 -6.94
N SER A 15 0.67 -13.10 -7.82
CA SER A 15 0.40 -13.91 -8.99
C SER A 15 0.12 -15.35 -8.55
N CYS A 16 -0.90 -16.02 -9.11
CA CYS A 16 -0.89 -17.44 -9.55
C CYS A 16 -2.29 -18.07 -9.53
N GLN A 17 -2.53 -18.95 -10.51
CA GLN A 17 -3.79 -19.57 -10.97
C GLN A 17 -4.51 -20.54 -9.99
N SER A 18 -4.32 -20.45 -8.67
CA SER A 18 -4.86 -21.46 -7.73
C SER A 18 -6.22 -21.10 -7.08
N LEU A 19 -6.75 -19.89 -7.25
CA LEU A 19 -8.00 -19.47 -6.60
C LEU A 19 -9.30 -19.98 -7.27
N SER A 20 -9.27 -20.40 -8.54
CA SER A 20 -10.51 -20.81 -9.25
C SER A 20 -11.02 -22.19 -8.86
N CYS A 21 -10.16 -23.04 -8.28
CA CYS A 21 -10.52 -24.41 -7.89
C CYS A 21 -11.18 -24.48 -6.50
N VAL A 22 -10.82 -23.55 -5.61
CA VAL A 22 -11.34 -23.49 -4.22
C VAL A 22 -12.76 -22.92 -4.18
N THR A 23 -13.06 -21.92 -5.02
CA THR A 23 -14.40 -21.31 -5.09
C THR A 23 -15.45 -22.26 -5.65
N LYS A 24 -15.10 -23.12 -6.63
CA LYS A 24 -16.01 -24.15 -7.15
C LYS A 24 -16.33 -25.28 -6.16
N LYS A 25 -15.36 -25.70 -5.34
CA LYS A 25 -15.60 -26.74 -4.32
C LYS A 25 -16.47 -26.27 -3.15
N VAL A 26 -16.38 -25.00 -2.77
CA VAL A 26 -17.21 -24.41 -1.70
C VAL A 26 -18.67 -24.23 -2.16
N SER A 27 -18.89 -23.82 -3.41
CA SER A 27 -20.24 -23.72 -3.99
C SER A 27 -20.97 -25.07 -4.00
N CYS A 28 -20.27 -26.15 -4.37
CA CYS A 28 -20.86 -27.48 -4.47
C CYS A 28 -21.21 -28.10 -3.09
N LEU A 29 -20.49 -27.71 -2.04
CA LEU A 29 -20.77 -28.15 -0.67
C LEU A 29 -21.97 -27.40 -0.06
N ILE A 30 -22.15 -26.13 -0.42
CA ILE A 30 -23.30 -25.31 0.02
C ILE A 30 -24.61 -25.83 -0.59
N ASP A 31 -24.59 -26.21 -1.87
CA ASP A 31 -25.78 -26.79 -2.53
C ASP A 31 -26.19 -28.14 -1.94
N LYS A 32 -25.22 -28.97 -1.53
CA LYS A 32 -25.49 -30.29 -0.91
C LYS A 32 -26.06 -30.20 0.51
N ILE A 33 -25.81 -29.10 1.23
CA ILE A 33 -26.27 -28.91 2.61
C ILE A 33 -27.63 -28.19 2.66
N SER A 34 -27.96 -27.35 1.67
CA SER A 34 -29.23 -26.61 1.65
C SER A 34 -30.49 -27.47 1.50
N GLY A 35 -30.35 -28.72 1.04
CA GLY A 35 -31.48 -29.63 0.85
C GLY A 35 -31.96 -30.38 2.10
N ARG A 36 -31.33 -30.21 3.28
CA ARG A 36 -31.64 -31.06 4.46
C ARG A 36 -31.92 -30.36 5.78
N VAL A 37 -31.82 -29.04 5.89
CA VAL A 37 -32.03 -28.34 7.17
C VAL A 37 -32.83 -27.06 6.95
N ASN A 38 -34.04 -27.02 7.50
CA ASN A 38 -34.99 -25.91 7.32
C ASN A 38 -34.86 -24.80 8.39
N ASP A 39 -33.76 -24.78 9.14
CA ASP A 39 -33.52 -23.82 10.21
C ASP A 39 -32.26 -22.99 9.93
N LYS A 40 -32.47 -21.70 9.60
CA LYS A 40 -31.40 -20.74 9.29
C LYS A 40 -30.53 -20.42 10.53
N GLY A 41 -31.03 -20.64 11.74
CA GLY A 41 -30.28 -20.44 12.99
C GLY A 41 -29.21 -21.51 13.20
N ALA A 42 -29.54 -22.77 12.92
CA ALA A 42 -28.61 -23.91 13.06
C ALA A 42 -27.44 -23.83 12.06
N LEU A 43 -27.70 -23.32 10.85
CA LEU A 43 -26.67 -23.16 9.81
C LEU A 43 -25.65 -22.07 10.18
N LEU A 44 -26.11 -20.96 10.78
CA LEU A 44 -25.22 -19.90 11.27
C LEU A 44 -24.41 -20.37 12.48
N PHE A 45 -25.00 -21.15 13.38
CA PHE A 45 -24.30 -21.66 14.57
C PHE A 45 -23.25 -22.71 14.20
N ALA A 46 -23.53 -23.61 13.25
CA ALA A 46 -22.56 -24.56 12.72
C ALA A 46 -21.42 -23.87 11.95
N LEU A 47 -21.71 -22.80 11.21
CA LEU A 47 -20.70 -21.99 10.52
C LEU A 47 -19.81 -21.24 11.52
N PHE A 48 -20.37 -20.76 12.64
CA PHE A 48 -19.62 -20.12 13.73
C PHE A 48 -18.68 -21.09 14.45
N ILE A 49 -19.12 -22.34 14.70
CA ILE A 49 -18.28 -23.38 15.32
C ILE A 49 -17.14 -23.81 14.37
N LEU A 50 -17.40 -23.90 13.06
CA LEU A 50 -16.38 -24.18 12.04
C LEU A 50 -15.37 -23.04 11.85
N LEU A 51 -15.79 -21.78 12.00
CA LEU A 51 -14.92 -20.60 11.88
C LEU A 51 -14.13 -20.31 13.18
N ALA A 52 -14.72 -20.53 14.36
CA ALA A 52 -14.07 -20.31 15.65
C ALA A 52 -13.19 -21.49 16.10
N GLY A 53 -13.58 -22.73 15.79
CA GLY A 53 -12.78 -23.93 16.10
C GLY A 53 -11.57 -24.12 15.17
N GLY A 54 -11.59 -23.51 13.97
CA GLY A 54 -10.55 -23.67 12.96
C GLY A 54 -9.28 -22.87 13.20
N SER A 55 -9.29 -21.86 14.09
CA SER A 55 -8.16 -20.94 14.27
C SER A 55 -7.11 -21.48 15.26
N ARG A 56 -7.53 -22.13 16.36
CA ARG A 56 -6.60 -22.68 17.36
C ARG A 56 -5.98 -24.03 16.96
N ALA A 57 -6.72 -24.89 16.26
CA ALA A 57 -6.19 -26.18 15.82
C ALA A 57 -5.30 -26.11 14.56
N ARG A 58 -5.39 -25.02 13.77
CA ARG A 58 -4.55 -24.83 12.56
C ARG A 58 -3.13 -24.35 12.85
N GLN A 59 -2.88 -23.75 14.01
CA GLN A 59 -1.55 -23.22 14.33
C GLN A 59 -0.61 -24.36 14.75
N HIS A 60 -1.07 -25.30 15.57
CA HIS A 60 -0.31 -26.53 15.88
C HIS A 60 -0.18 -27.48 14.68
N ARG A 61 -1.22 -27.65 13.84
CA ARG A 61 -1.12 -28.52 12.65
C ARG A 61 -0.20 -28.01 11.54
N LYS A 62 0.08 -26.71 11.49
CA LYS A 62 0.98 -26.14 10.48
C LYS A 62 2.45 -26.44 10.79
N GLU A 63 2.82 -26.61 12.05
CA GLU A 63 4.17 -27.01 12.44
C GLU A 63 4.42 -28.49 12.15
N ASP A 64 3.43 -29.36 12.43
CA ASP A 64 3.55 -30.81 12.18
C ASP A 64 3.60 -31.21 10.70
N PHE A 65 3.05 -30.38 9.79
CA PHE A 65 2.98 -30.72 8.35
C PHE A 65 4.16 -30.20 7.51
N ILE A 66 5.04 -29.36 8.08
CA ILE A 66 6.22 -28.85 7.35
C ILE A 66 7.40 -29.85 7.33
N ILE A 67 7.37 -30.90 8.16
CA ILE A 67 8.50 -31.82 8.33
C ILE A 67 8.61 -32.88 7.21
N ARG A 68 7.55 -33.15 6.42
CA ARG A 68 7.58 -34.25 5.43
C ARG A 68 8.11 -33.92 4.04
N GLY A 69 8.52 -32.67 3.77
CA GLY A 69 8.93 -32.24 2.42
C GLY A 69 10.22 -31.45 2.33
N LYS A 70 10.83 -31.07 3.46
CA LYS A 70 12.10 -30.36 3.50
C LYS A 70 13.16 -31.37 3.92
N GLN A 71 14.07 -31.77 3.02
CA GLN A 71 15.25 -32.52 3.44
C GLN A 71 15.94 -31.73 4.56
N VAL A 72 15.95 -32.28 5.76
CA VAL A 72 16.62 -31.65 6.90
C VAL A 72 18.11 -31.60 6.55
N ALA A 73 18.68 -30.40 6.51
CA ALA A 73 20.10 -30.24 6.20
C ALA A 73 20.92 -30.99 7.26
N VAL A 74 21.93 -31.73 6.81
CA VAL A 74 22.85 -32.46 7.70
C VAL A 74 24.11 -31.63 7.92
N PHE A 75 24.52 -31.48 9.16
CA PHE A 75 25.66 -30.66 9.54
C PHE A 75 26.96 -31.20 8.93
N GLY A 76 27.78 -30.30 8.38
CA GLY A 76 29.09 -30.60 7.81
C GLY A 76 29.08 -31.02 6.34
N ARG A 77 27.95 -31.47 5.76
CA ARG A 77 27.93 -31.96 4.36
C ARG A 77 28.17 -30.87 3.31
N ASN A 78 27.77 -29.65 3.61
CA ASN A 78 27.91 -28.51 2.71
C ASN A 78 29.33 -27.95 2.62
N ILE A 79 30.24 -28.36 3.52
CA ILE A 79 31.59 -27.79 3.57
C ILE A 79 32.42 -28.13 2.31
N PHE A 80 32.14 -29.27 1.68
CA PHE A 80 32.85 -29.75 0.48
C PHE A 80 32.15 -29.39 -0.84
N THR A 81 30.95 -28.81 -0.78
CA THR A 81 30.16 -28.45 -1.97
C THR A 81 30.08 -26.94 -2.19
N ASP A 82 30.53 -26.13 -1.22
CA ASP A 82 30.58 -24.68 -1.37
C ASP A 82 31.70 -24.26 -2.33
N ARG A 83 31.34 -23.50 -3.37
CA ARG A 83 32.28 -23.01 -4.38
C ARG A 83 33.22 -21.94 -3.85
N ASN A 84 32.88 -21.30 -2.73
CA ASN A 84 33.69 -20.24 -2.12
C ASN A 84 34.70 -20.79 -1.10
N LEU A 85 34.63 -22.08 -0.75
CA LEU A 85 35.61 -22.75 0.10
C LEU A 85 36.60 -23.50 -0.80
N SER A 86 37.89 -23.17 -0.67
CA SER A 86 38.98 -23.91 -1.30
C SER A 86 39.76 -24.66 -0.22
N PHE A 87 40.00 -25.94 -0.46
CA PHE A 87 40.92 -26.77 0.30
C PHE A 87 42.13 -27.02 -0.59
N GLU A 88 42.85 -25.97 -1.01
CA GLU A 88 44.09 -26.14 -1.75
C GLU A 88 45.25 -26.43 -0.79
N PRO A 89 46.13 -27.39 -1.12
CA PRO A 89 47.27 -27.69 -0.27
C PRO A 89 48.24 -26.51 -0.30
N ASN A 90 48.74 -26.12 0.87
CA ASN A 90 49.73 -25.05 0.94
C ASN A 90 51.07 -25.54 0.37
N LEU A 91 51.43 -25.03 -0.82
CA LEU A 91 52.69 -25.38 -1.49
C LEU A 91 53.88 -24.55 -0.99
N ASP A 92 53.64 -23.50 -0.20
CA ASP A 92 54.67 -22.60 0.34
C ASP A 92 55.19 -23.06 1.71
N ILE A 93 54.95 -24.32 2.09
CA ILE A 93 55.49 -24.88 3.34
C ILE A 93 56.96 -25.31 3.16
N PRO A 94 57.82 -25.13 4.18
CA PRO A 94 59.15 -25.73 4.17
C PRO A 94 59.05 -27.24 3.94
N THR A 95 59.98 -27.77 3.14
CA THR A 95 60.06 -29.20 2.85
C THR A 95 60.05 -30.03 4.15
N PRO A 96 59.02 -30.85 4.40
CA PRO A 96 58.92 -31.61 5.64
C PRO A 96 60.01 -32.68 5.71
N GLU A 97 60.74 -32.78 6.82
CA GLU A 97 61.84 -33.75 6.97
C GLU A 97 61.39 -35.21 6.81
N ASN A 98 60.13 -35.50 7.14
CA ASN A 98 59.49 -36.82 7.05
C ASN A 98 58.79 -37.08 5.71
N TYR A 99 58.88 -36.16 4.74
CA TYR A 99 58.33 -36.43 3.41
C TYR A 99 59.08 -37.58 2.76
N VAL A 100 58.34 -38.56 2.25
CA VAL A 100 58.89 -39.74 1.57
C VAL A 100 58.98 -39.45 0.08
N LEU A 101 60.20 -39.36 -0.40
CA LEU A 101 60.53 -39.12 -1.79
C LEU A 101 59.98 -40.23 -2.69
N GLY A 102 59.64 -39.87 -3.92
CA GLY A 102 59.65 -40.86 -4.97
C GLY A 102 59.51 -40.31 -6.38
N SER A 103 59.30 -41.22 -7.32
CA SER A 103 59.33 -40.90 -8.75
C SER A 103 58.48 -39.67 -9.13
N GLY A 104 59.09 -38.78 -9.91
CA GLY A 104 58.50 -37.50 -10.33
C GLY A 104 58.70 -36.33 -9.38
N ASP A 105 59.26 -36.52 -8.18
CA ASP A 105 59.68 -35.40 -7.32
C ASP A 105 60.91 -34.70 -7.94
N GLU A 106 60.89 -33.37 -7.95
CA GLU A 106 62.05 -32.56 -8.31
C GLU A 106 62.80 -32.18 -7.04
N LEU A 107 64.09 -32.50 -7.02
CA LEU A 107 65.00 -32.24 -5.92
C LEU A 107 65.90 -31.07 -6.27
N ILE A 108 65.92 -30.07 -5.39
CA ILE A 108 66.88 -28.98 -5.42
C ILE A 108 67.93 -29.30 -4.35
N ILE A 109 69.15 -29.58 -4.80
CA ILE A 109 70.29 -29.94 -3.95
C ILE A 109 71.25 -28.76 -3.97
N ASP A 110 71.25 -27.99 -2.89
CA ASP A 110 72.19 -26.89 -2.71
C ASP A 110 73.44 -27.39 -2.01
N VAL A 111 74.58 -27.21 -2.65
CA VAL A 111 75.90 -27.55 -2.14
C VAL A 111 76.71 -26.28 -1.99
N TRP A 112 77.21 -26.00 -0.79
CA TRP A 112 78.05 -24.83 -0.51
C TRP A 112 79.22 -25.15 0.44
N GLY A 113 80.25 -24.31 0.38
CA GLY A 113 81.50 -24.46 1.12
C GLY A 113 82.72 -24.20 0.24
N THR A 114 83.48 -25.25 -0.10
CA THR A 114 84.66 -25.16 -0.97
C THR A 114 84.32 -24.94 -2.45
N SER A 115 83.11 -25.33 -2.86
CA SER A 115 82.53 -25.10 -4.19
C SER A 115 81.04 -24.86 -4.02
N GLU A 116 80.48 -23.94 -4.81
CA GLU A 116 79.04 -23.65 -4.83
C GLU A 116 78.43 -24.30 -6.07
N ASN A 117 77.42 -25.14 -5.87
CA ASN A 117 76.69 -25.77 -6.97
C ASN A 117 75.25 -26.06 -6.52
N THR A 118 74.29 -25.79 -7.41
CA THR A 118 72.89 -26.15 -7.20
C THR A 118 72.50 -27.15 -8.28
N VAL A 119 72.19 -28.37 -7.85
CA VAL A 119 71.78 -29.46 -8.74
C VAL A 119 70.26 -29.59 -8.68
N ARG A 120 69.60 -29.61 -9.84
CA ARG A 120 68.17 -29.84 -9.95
C ARG A 120 67.93 -31.11 -10.74
N GLU A 121 67.42 -32.14 -10.08
CA GLU A 121 67.19 -33.44 -10.68
C GLU A 121 65.80 -33.94 -10.34
N ILE A 122 65.18 -34.65 -11.28
CA ILE A 122 63.89 -35.30 -11.07
C ILE A 122 64.14 -36.78 -10.79
N ILE A 123 63.50 -37.33 -9.76
CA ILE A 123 63.59 -38.76 -9.47
C ILE A 123 62.97 -39.54 -10.62
N SER A 124 63.78 -40.38 -11.27
CA SER A 124 63.35 -41.21 -12.39
C SER A 124 62.34 -42.29 -11.95
N PRO A 125 61.59 -42.92 -12.88
CA PRO A 125 60.73 -44.07 -12.56
C PRO A 125 61.47 -45.24 -11.89
N GLU A 126 62.77 -45.39 -12.14
CA GLU A 126 63.65 -46.37 -11.49
C GLU A 126 64.07 -45.96 -10.07
N GLY A 127 63.63 -44.79 -9.60
CA GLY A 127 63.83 -44.29 -8.24
C GLY A 127 65.18 -43.61 -8.01
N THR A 128 65.87 -43.20 -9.08
CA THR A 128 67.22 -42.63 -9.02
C THR A 128 67.27 -41.20 -9.56
N ILE A 129 68.22 -40.41 -9.07
CA ILE A 129 68.65 -39.16 -9.71
C ILE A 129 70.01 -39.34 -10.35
N HIS A 130 70.27 -38.64 -11.46
CA HIS A 130 71.54 -38.72 -12.16
C HIS A 130 72.36 -37.46 -11.90
N VAL A 131 73.36 -37.57 -11.02
CA VAL A 131 74.23 -36.42 -10.73
C VAL A 131 75.53 -36.51 -11.54
N ALA A 132 75.83 -35.48 -12.31
CA ALA A 132 77.05 -35.40 -13.11
C ALA A 132 78.31 -35.62 -12.24
N GLY A 133 79.17 -36.54 -12.66
CA GLY A 133 80.39 -36.92 -11.93
C GLY A 133 80.19 -38.00 -10.86
N ILE A 134 79.01 -38.14 -10.26
CA ILE A 134 78.72 -39.11 -9.18
C ILE A 134 78.01 -40.37 -9.73
N GLY A 135 77.15 -40.21 -10.75
CA GLY A 135 76.35 -41.30 -11.31
C GLY A 135 74.95 -41.41 -10.68
N PRO A 136 74.24 -42.54 -10.87
CA PRO A 136 72.87 -42.72 -10.37
C PRO A 136 72.83 -42.92 -8.85
N ILE A 137 71.97 -42.15 -8.16
CA ILE A 137 71.75 -42.23 -6.71
C ILE A 137 70.29 -42.60 -6.45
N PHE A 138 70.06 -43.73 -5.76
CA PHE A 138 68.71 -44.18 -5.40
C PHE A 138 68.17 -43.41 -4.18
N LEU A 139 67.00 -42.80 -4.34
CA LEU A 139 66.34 -41.95 -3.32
C LEU A 139 64.86 -42.27 -3.12
N ASP A 140 64.24 -43.08 -3.98
CA ASP A 140 62.83 -43.45 -3.86
C ASP A 140 62.55 -44.21 -2.56
N GLY A 141 61.46 -43.83 -1.88
CA GLY A 141 61.09 -44.38 -0.57
C GLY A 141 61.91 -43.85 0.61
N MET A 142 62.92 -42.99 0.40
CA MET A 142 63.66 -42.34 1.50
C MET A 142 62.92 -41.12 2.03
N SER A 143 63.02 -40.87 3.33
CA SER A 143 62.65 -39.56 3.88
C SER A 143 63.61 -38.47 3.40
N ILE A 144 63.20 -37.19 3.40
CA ILE A 144 64.10 -36.07 3.10
C ILE A 144 65.36 -36.11 3.97
N GLN A 145 65.21 -36.44 5.26
CA GLN A 145 66.33 -36.55 6.19
C GLN A 145 67.30 -37.69 5.81
N ASP A 146 66.77 -38.85 5.43
CA ASP A 146 67.58 -40.01 5.03
C ASP A 146 68.24 -39.78 3.66
N ALA A 147 67.53 -39.13 2.75
CA ALA A 147 68.03 -38.73 1.44
C ALA A 147 69.18 -37.73 1.56
N GLU A 148 69.06 -36.69 2.42
CA GLU A 148 70.15 -35.74 2.66
C GLU A 148 71.40 -36.45 3.23
N ARG A 149 71.21 -37.41 4.15
CA ARG A 149 72.32 -38.21 4.70
C ARG A 149 72.98 -39.07 3.62
N SER A 150 72.19 -39.65 2.71
CA SER A 150 72.67 -40.44 1.58
C SER A 150 73.45 -39.58 0.59
N LEU A 151 72.88 -38.43 0.19
CA LEU A 151 73.50 -37.45 -0.70
C LEU A 151 74.81 -36.92 -0.12
N ARG A 152 74.86 -36.60 1.18
CA ARG A 152 76.10 -36.19 1.85
C ARG A 152 77.21 -37.21 1.69
N ARG A 153 76.91 -38.51 1.84
CA ARG A 153 77.89 -39.59 1.66
C ARG A 153 78.38 -39.72 0.21
N GLU A 154 77.47 -39.62 -0.76
CA GLU A 154 77.81 -39.76 -2.18
C GLU A 154 78.59 -38.55 -2.72
N PHE A 155 78.16 -37.33 -2.41
CA PHE A 155 78.85 -36.10 -2.81
C PHE A 155 80.22 -35.96 -2.13
N SER A 156 80.38 -36.43 -0.89
CA SER A 156 81.68 -36.41 -0.22
C SER A 156 82.76 -37.19 -0.99
N LYS A 157 82.41 -38.18 -1.82
CA LYS A 157 83.39 -38.96 -2.61
C LYS A 157 84.14 -38.13 -3.65
N ILE A 158 83.56 -37.03 -4.13
CA ILE A 158 84.14 -36.18 -5.18
C ILE A 158 84.60 -34.83 -4.63
N TYR A 159 83.87 -34.27 -3.65
CA TYR A 159 84.20 -32.97 -3.08
C TYR A 159 85.20 -33.03 -1.91
N ALA A 160 85.48 -34.20 -1.32
CA ALA A 160 86.51 -34.35 -0.27
C ALA A 160 87.96 -34.30 -0.78
N ALA A 161 88.17 -34.30 -2.11
CA ALA A 161 89.51 -34.27 -2.70
C ALA A 161 90.22 -32.91 -2.57
N ILE A 162 89.53 -31.85 -2.13
CA ILE A 162 90.09 -30.49 -2.02
C ILE A 162 89.93 -29.98 -0.58
N SER A 163 90.86 -30.40 0.28
CA SER A 163 91.26 -29.79 1.56
C SER A 163 90.17 -29.44 2.60
N GLY A 164 89.98 -30.35 3.57
CA GLY A 164 89.81 -30.03 5.00
C GLY A 164 88.64 -29.17 5.49
N LYS A 165 87.69 -28.74 4.65
CA LYS A 165 86.51 -27.97 5.07
C LYS A 165 85.18 -28.62 4.70
N SER A 166 84.22 -28.45 5.61
CA SER A 166 82.88 -29.02 5.64
C SER A 166 82.08 -28.68 4.39
N VAL A 167 81.77 -29.68 3.56
CA VAL A 167 80.75 -29.55 2.50
C VAL A 167 79.38 -29.60 3.16
N HIS A 168 78.59 -28.54 2.98
CA HIS A 168 77.21 -28.50 3.43
C HIS A 168 76.30 -28.81 2.25
N ILE A 169 75.35 -29.73 2.46
CA ILE A 169 74.34 -30.09 1.48
C ILE A 169 73.00 -29.88 2.15
N LYS A 170 72.11 -29.16 1.47
CA LYS A 170 70.70 -29.09 1.84
C LYS A 170 69.87 -29.59 0.68
N LEU A 171 68.95 -30.49 1.02
CA LEU A 171 67.95 -30.99 0.11
C LEU A 171 66.66 -30.19 0.32
N SER A 172 66.05 -29.74 -0.77
CA SER A 172 64.73 -29.13 -0.77
C SER A 172 63.92 -29.63 -1.95
N LEU A 173 62.59 -29.69 -1.81
CA LEU A 173 61.70 -30.05 -2.91
C LEU A 173 61.49 -28.82 -3.80
N GLY A 174 61.64 -28.99 -5.11
CA GLY A 174 61.15 -28.07 -6.12
C GLY A 174 59.70 -28.39 -6.44
N GLY A 175 59.45 -28.97 -7.62
CA GLY A 175 58.18 -29.63 -7.95
C GLY A 175 57.90 -30.88 -7.12
N ILE A 176 56.66 -30.99 -6.62
CA ILE A 176 56.18 -32.17 -5.90
C ILE A 176 55.43 -33.08 -6.87
N ARG A 177 55.61 -34.40 -6.75
CA ARG A 177 54.93 -35.36 -7.61
C ARG A 177 53.41 -35.33 -7.45
N THR A 178 52.74 -35.74 -8.52
CA THR A 178 51.30 -36.03 -8.50
C THR A 178 51.10 -37.49 -8.12
N ILE A 179 50.26 -37.73 -7.11
CA ILE A 179 49.84 -39.06 -6.69
C ILE A 179 48.46 -39.41 -7.26
N MET A 180 48.24 -40.69 -7.55
CA MET A 180 46.93 -41.25 -7.89
C MET A 180 46.35 -42.01 -6.71
N ILE A 181 45.15 -41.61 -6.31
CA ILE A 181 44.40 -42.22 -5.22
C ILE A 181 42.99 -42.61 -5.69
N ASN A 182 42.37 -43.55 -5.00
CA ASN A 182 41.02 -44.00 -5.31
C ASN A 182 40.05 -43.56 -4.22
N VAL A 183 38.99 -42.84 -4.56
CA VAL A 183 37.91 -42.49 -3.63
C VAL A 183 36.71 -43.38 -3.96
N MET A 184 36.31 -44.20 -3.00
CA MET A 184 35.31 -45.28 -3.15
C MET A 184 34.26 -45.21 -2.02
N GLY A 185 33.11 -45.84 -2.27
CA GLY A 185 32.00 -45.87 -1.32
C GLY A 185 31.03 -44.70 -1.49
N GLU A 186 30.49 -44.21 -0.39
CA GLU A 186 29.40 -43.24 -0.31
C GLU A 186 29.86 -41.79 -0.49
N VAL A 187 30.33 -41.48 -1.70
CA VAL A 187 30.81 -40.17 -2.15
C VAL A 187 29.99 -39.69 -3.34
N GLN A 188 29.96 -38.37 -3.62
CA GLN A 188 29.20 -37.84 -4.76
C GLN A 188 29.73 -38.36 -6.09
N VAL A 189 31.05 -38.36 -6.28
CA VAL A 189 31.70 -38.86 -7.50
C VAL A 189 32.81 -39.84 -7.13
N PRO A 190 32.54 -41.16 -7.12
CA PRO A 190 33.58 -42.18 -6.92
C PRO A 190 34.53 -42.23 -8.11
N GLY A 191 35.80 -42.53 -7.86
CA GLY A 191 36.79 -42.69 -8.93
C GLY A 191 38.23 -42.45 -8.51
N THR A 192 39.12 -42.45 -9.51
CA THR A 192 40.54 -42.19 -9.33
C THR A 192 40.84 -40.71 -9.50
N TYR A 193 41.56 -40.13 -8.55
CA TYR A 193 41.89 -38.70 -8.50
C TYR A 193 43.40 -38.49 -8.52
N ARG A 194 43.83 -37.48 -9.27
CA ARG A 194 45.22 -36.99 -9.29
C ARG A 194 45.34 -35.83 -8.32
N LEU A 195 46.16 -35.98 -7.29
CA LEU A 195 46.38 -34.99 -6.24
C LEU A 195 47.88 -34.74 -6.05
N SER A 196 48.24 -33.63 -5.40
CA SER A 196 49.62 -33.43 -4.94
C SER A 196 49.97 -34.43 -3.84
N ALA A 197 51.24 -34.82 -3.71
CA ALA A 197 51.70 -35.66 -2.60
C ALA A 197 51.55 -35.01 -1.20
N PHE A 198 51.24 -33.71 -1.12
CA PHE A 198 50.83 -33.03 0.12
C PHE A 198 49.32 -33.03 0.36
N ALA A 199 48.53 -33.63 -0.53
CA ALA A 199 47.08 -33.67 -0.36
C ALA A 199 46.68 -34.56 0.82
N SER A 200 45.69 -34.09 1.55
CA SER A 200 44.99 -34.83 2.60
C SER A 200 43.65 -35.38 2.10
N VAL A 201 43.00 -36.19 2.92
CA VAL A 201 41.66 -36.72 2.64
C VAL A 201 40.63 -35.61 2.40
N PHE A 202 40.74 -34.45 3.05
CA PHE A 202 39.84 -33.31 2.81
C PHE A 202 39.92 -32.80 1.36
N HIS A 203 41.13 -32.79 0.77
CA HIS A 203 41.35 -32.43 -0.62
C HIS A 203 40.70 -33.44 -1.57
N ALA A 204 40.86 -34.73 -1.26
CA ALA A 204 40.25 -35.80 -2.02
C ALA A 204 38.72 -35.74 -1.96
N LEU A 205 38.13 -35.51 -0.79
CA LEU A 205 36.70 -35.35 -0.61
C LEU A 205 36.17 -34.11 -1.34
N TYR A 206 36.88 -32.98 -1.27
CA TYR A 206 36.52 -31.77 -2.01
C TYR A 206 36.51 -32.02 -3.53
N ARG A 207 37.56 -32.65 -4.06
CA ARG A 207 37.64 -33.05 -5.48
C ARG A 207 36.55 -34.03 -5.89
N ALA A 208 36.15 -34.92 -4.98
CA ALA A 208 35.08 -35.88 -5.19
C ALA A 208 33.67 -35.31 -4.96
N GLY A 209 33.54 -34.02 -4.63
CA GLY A 209 32.26 -33.33 -4.40
C GLY A 209 31.64 -33.56 -3.02
N GLY A 210 32.40 -34.10 -2.07
CA GLY A 210 31.93 -34.46 -0.73
C GLY A 210 31.24 -35.82 -0.67
N VAL A 211 30.71 -36.16 0.51
CA VAL A 211 30.02 -37.44 0.76
C VAL A 211 28.62 -37.47 0.13
N SER A 212 28.11 -38.68 -0.15
CA SER A 212 26.75 -38.90 -0.66
C SER A 212 25.68 -38.57 0.42
N GLY A 213 24.40 -38.67 0.07
CA GLY A 213 23.30 -38.49 1.03
C GLY A 213 23.26 -39.52 2.16
N ILE A 214 23.92 -40.65 1.99
CA ILE A 214 24.03 -41.71 3.00
C ILE A 214 25.46 -41.90 3.51
N GLY A 215 26.45 -41.20 2.95
CA GLY A 215 27.84 -41.31 3.38
C GLY A 215 28.11 -40.71 4.76
N SER A 216 29.02 -41.35 5.48
CA SER A 216 29.50 -40.92 6.79
C SER A 216 30.51 -39.77 6.67
N LEU A 217 30.34 -38.75 7.50
CA LEU A 217 31.33 -37.70 7.73
C LEU A 217 32.27 -38.03 8.88
N ARG A 218 31.98 -39.08 9.66
CA ARG A 218 32.63 -39.35 10.95
C ARG A 218 33.45 -40.63 10.99
N ASP A 219 33.33 -41.46 9.95
CA ASP A 219 34.08 -42.71 9.75
C ASP A 219 34.64 -42.79 8.33
N ILE A 220 35.54 -41.88 7.96
CA ILE A 220 36.21 -41.92 6.65
C ILE A 220 37.52 -42.70 6.78
N ARG A 221 37.65 -43.81 6.07
CA ARG A 221 38.77 -44.74 6.21
C ARG A 221 39.79 -44.57 5.09
N VAL A 222 41.07 -44.52 5.43
CA VAL A 222 42.19 -44.55 4.48
C VAL A 222 42.83 -45.93 4.53
N VAL A 223 42.91 -46.58 3.38
CA VAL A 223 43.44 -47.94 3.23
C VAL A 223 44.66 -47.89 2.32
N ARG A 224 45.80 -48.38 2.82
CA ARG A 224 47.08 -48.44 2.11
C ARG A 224 47.59 -49.88 2.10
N GLY A 225 47.85 -50.43 0.92
CA GLY A 225 48.31 -51.82 0.77
C GLY A 225 47.35 -52.85 1.40
N GLY A 226 46.04 -52.57 1.40
CA GLY A 226 45.00 -53.45 1.97
C GLY A 226 44.83 -53.34 3.49
N LYS A 227 45.55 -52.46 4.18
CA LYS A 227 45.40 -52.21 5.63
C LYS A 227 44.85 -50.81 5.88
N GLU A 228 43.95 -50.68 6.85
CA GLU A 228 43.48 -49.38 7.31
C GLU A 228 44.60 -48.66 8.06
N VAL A 229 44.99 -47.49 7.56
CA VAL A 229 46.05 -46.66 8.12
C VAL A 229 45.51 -45.45 8.89
N ALA A 230 44.26 -45.04 8.62
CA ALA A 230 43.61 -43.92 9.28
C ALA A 230 42.09 -44.04 9.26
N CYS A 231 41.45 -43.51 10.31
CA CYS A 231 40.03 -43.19 10.34
C CYS A 231 39.87 -41.70 10.69
N ILE A 232 39.09 -40.96 9.89
CA ILE A 232 39.00 -39.51 9.94
C ILE A 232 37.57 -39.09 10.29
N ASP A 233 37.44 -38.20 11.27
CA ASP A 233 36.19 -37.59 11.69
C ASP A 233 36.16 -36.11 11.30
N VAL A 234 35.32 -35.75 10.32
CA VAL A 234 35.16 -34.36 9.86
C VAL A 234 34.61 -33.46 10.98
N TYR A 235 33.86 -33.99 11.95
CA TYR A 235 33.34 -33.19 13.06
C TYR A 235 34.48 -32.71 13.98
N ASP A 236 35.54 -33.49 14.15
CA ASP A 236 36.70 -33.08 14.95
C ASP A 236 37.42 -31.89 14.30
N TYR A 237 37.48 -31.84 12.97
CA TYR A 237 38.00 -30.70 12.24
C TYR A 237 37.11 -29.46 12.39
N ILE A 238 35.81 -29.58 12.07
CA ILE A 238 34.89 -28.42 12.03
C ILE A 238 34.62 -27.85 13.43
N MET A 239 34.52 -28.70 14.45
CA MET A 239 34.11 -28.28 15.79
C MET A 239 35.28 -28.05 16.75
N LYS A 240 36.38 -28.81 16.62
CA LYS A 240 37.51 -28.74 17.55
C LYS A 240 38.76 -28.13 16.91
N GLY A 241 38.74 -27.85 15.61
CA GLY A 241 39.92 -27.39 14.87
C GLY A 241 41.06 -28.42 14.87
N LYS A 242 40.76 -29.70 15.15
CA LYS A 242 41.76 -30.76 15.20
C LYS A 242 41.93 -31.32 13.79
N LEU A 243 43.07 -31.05 13.16
CA LEU A 243 43.61 -31.94 12.14
C LEU A 243 44.29 -33.09 12.89
N THR A 244 43.59 -34.19 13.12
CA THR A 244 44.25 -35.42 13.60
C THR A 244 45.33 -35.78 12.59
N ASP A 245 46.58 -35.80 13.07
CA ASP A 245 47.87 -36.09 12.46
C ASP A 245 47.88 -36.19 10.93
N ASP A 246 48.68 -35.33 10.31
CA ASP A 246 48.99 -35.10 8.90
C ASP A 246 49.19 -36.38 8.05
N ILE A 247 48.17 -37.26 7.98
CA ILE A 247 48.17 -38.49 7.18
C ILE A 247 47.99 -38.03 5.75
N ARG A 248 49.15 -37.75 5.17
CA ARG A 248 49.31 -37.47 3.76
C ARG A 248 48.93 -38.70 2.99
N LEU A 249 48.17 -38.46 1.94
CA LEU A 249 47.86 -39.49 0.98
C LEU A 249 49.15 -39.91 0.28
N SER A 250 49.24 -41.18 -0.05
CA SER A 250 50.34 -41.77 -0.81
C SER A 250 49.80 -42.43 -2.07
N GLU A 251 50.70 -42.71 -3.01
CA GLU A 251 50.36 -43.39 -4.26
C GLU A 251 49.61 -44.70 -3.98
N GLY A 252 48.47 -44.88 -4.64
CA GLY A 252 47.65 -46.08 -4.53
C GLY A 252 46.73 -46.14 -3.30
N ASP A 253 46.68 -45.09 -2.47
CA ASP A 253 45.75 -45.05 -1.33
C ASP A 253 44.29 -45.15 -1.78
N VAL A 254 43.50 -45.88 -1.00
CA VAL A 254 42.05 -46.01 -1.18
C VAL A 254 41.34 -45.33 -0.02
N ILE A 255 40.58 -44.29 -0.32
CA ILE A 255 39.71 -43.61 0.63
C ILE A 255 38.33 -44.26 0.51
N LEU A 256 37.87 -44.89 1.58
CA LEU A 256 36.62 -45.61 1.65
C LEU A 256 35.64 -44.87 2.57
N ILE A 257 34.50 -44.46 2.01
CA ILE A 257 33.43 -43.80 2.77
C ILE A 257 32.28 -44.81 2.97
N PRO A 258 32.05 -45.31 4.19
CA PRO A 258 30.89 -46.15 4.50
C PRO A 258 29.61 -45.31 4.67
N PRO A 259 28.43 -45.95 4.71
CA PRO A 259 27.19 -45.30 5.12
C PRO A 259 27.26 -44.80 6.58
N TYR A 260 26.49 -43.75 6.91
CA TYR A 260 26.37 -43.27 8.29
C TYR A 260 25.70 -44.31 9.20
N GLU A 261 26.05 -44.32 10.49
CA GLU A 261 25.42 -45.20 11.48
C GLU A 261 24.15 -44.60 12.09
N ASN A 262 24.25 -43.40 12.69
CA ASN A 262 23.09 -42.72 13.29
C ASN A 262 22.98 -41.29 12.78
N LEU A 263 21.80 -40.94 12.29
CA LEU A 263 21.42 -39.58 11.93
C LEU A 263 20.29 -39.11 12.84
N VAL A 264 20.55 -38.06 13.62
CA VAL A 264 19.62 -37.53 14.62
C VAL A 264 19.31 -36.08 14.30
N SER A 265 18.03 -35.71 14.37
CA SER A 265 17.58 -34.35 14.11
C SER A 265 17.22 -33.62 15.40
N ILE A 266 17.57 -32.33 15.47
CA ILE A 266 17.14 -31.45 16.56
C ILE A 266 16.55 -30.17 16.00
N SER A 267 15.37 -29.81 16.51
CA SER A 267 14.56 -28.68 16.06
C SER A 267 14.12 -27.81 17.23
N GLY A 268 13.51 -26.66 16.91
CA GLY A 268 12.99 -25.72 17.90
C GLY A 268 14.06 -24.76 18.45
N LYS A 269 14.05 -24.54 19.77
CA LYS A 269 14.80 -23.48 20.48
C LYS A 269 16.28 -23.80 20.73
N VAL A 270 16.98 -24.23 19.69
CA VAL A 270 18.45 -24.42 19.67
C VAL A 270 19.11 -23.47 18.66
N LYS A 271 20.42 -23.19 18.81
CA LYS A 271 21.10 -22.21 17.94
C LYS A 271 21.26 -22.68 16.49
N ARG A 272 21.49 -23.98 16.28
CA ARG A 272 21.66 -24.61 14.96
C ARG A 272 20.68 -25.79 14.78
N PRO A 273 19.40 -25.51 14.45
CA PRO A 273 18.39 -26.56 14.28
C PRO A 273 18.59 -27.28 12.93
N MET A 274 19.04 -28.53 12.98
CA MET A 274 19.38 -29.36 11.81
C MET A 274 19.58 -30.82 12.21
N ALA A 275 19.98 -31.67 11.24
CA ALA A 275 20.37 -33.06 11.50
C ALA A 275 21.89 -33.18 11.71
N TYR A 276 22.28 -34.10 12.58
CA TYR A 276 23.66 -34.36 12.97
C TYR A 276 23.94 -35.86 12.89
N GLU A 277 25.14 -36.20 12.43
CA GLU A 277 25.63 -37.56 12.45
C GLU A 277 26.22 -37.88 13.82
N MET A 278 25.64 -38.88 14.48
CA MET A 278 25.97 -39.28 15.84
C MET A 278 26.71 -40.62 15.83
N LYS A 279 27.78 -40.73 16.62
CA LYS A 279 28.45 -42.02 16.87
C LYS A 279 27.62 -42.85 17.84
N LYS A 280 27.75 -44.18 17.75
CA LYS A 280 27.12 -45.10 18.67
C LYS A 280 27.50 -44.77 20.13
N GLY A 281 26.50 -44.54 20.98
CA GLY A 281 26.68 -44.20 22.39
C GLY A 281 26.73 -42.70 22.70
N GLU A 282 26.74 -41.81 21.70
CA GLU A 282 26.63 -40.37 21.95
C GLU A 282 25.23 -40.00 22.48
N THR A 283 25.17 -38.94 23.29
CA THR A 283 23.99 -38.57 24.07
C THR A 283 23.40 -37.21 23.67
N ILE A 284 22.25 -36.85 24.25
CA ILE A 284 21.61 -35.54 24.05
C ILE A 284 22.58 -34.39 24.34
N THR A 285 23.42 -34.50 25.37
CA THR A 285 24.43 -33.47 25.69
C THR A 285 25.38 -33.23 24.52
N THR A 286 25.81 -34.31 23.87
CA THR A 286 26.72 -34.25 22.71
C THR A 286 26.02 -33.59 21.53
N LEU A 287 24.78 -34.00 21.24
CA LEU A 287 23.95 -33.38 20.20
C LEU A 287 23.71 -31.88 20.46
N LEU A 288 23.41 -31.48 21.70
CA LEU A 288 23.23 -30.08 22.08
C LEU A 288 24.52 -29.28 21.87
N SER A 289 25.69 -29.86 22.15
CA SER A 289 26.98 -29.22 21.85
C SER A 289 27.14 -28.96 20.35
N TYR A 290 26.77 -29.94 19.51
CA TYR A 290 26.77 -29.77 18.06
C TYR A 290 25.73 -28.74 17.60
N ALA A 291 24.56 -28.69 18.24
CA ALA A 291 23.53 -27.68 17.98
C ALA A 291 23.89 -26.26 18.47
N GLY A 292 25.02 -26.08 19.17
CA GLY A 292 25.44 -24.80 19.75
C GLY A 292 24.71 -24.42 21.05
N GLY A 293 23.99 -25.38 21.63
CA GLY A 293 23.18 -25.23 22.84
C GLY A 293 21.81 -24.60 22.59
N PHE A 294 21.15 -24.26 23.70
CA PHE A 294 19.83 -23.64 23.71
C PHE A 294 19.86 -22.16 23.30
N THR A 295 18.74 -21.69 22.77
CA THR A 295 18.43 -20.26 22.66
C THR A 295 17.96 -19.70 24.02
N GLY A 296 17.83 -18.37 24.14
CA GLY A 296 17.52 -17.70 25.40
C GLY A 296 16.10 -17.97 25.93
N ASP A 297 15.15 -18.23 25.03
CA ASP A 297 13.75 -18.48 25.32
C ASP A 297 13.39 -19.98 25.26
N ALA A 298 14.39 -20.86 25.29
CA ALA A 298 14.19 -22.31 25.29
C ALA A 298 13.70 -22.82 26.64
N TYR A 299 12.73 -23.73 26.62
CA TYR A 299 12.39 -24.55 27.78
C TYR A 299 13.46 -25.65 27.95
N ARG A 300 14.22 -25.59 29.05
CA ARG A 300 15.41 -26.43 29.27
C ARG A 300 15.16 -27.63 30.17
N ASP A 301 14.05 -27.64 30.90
CA ASP A 301 13.77 -28.66 31.91
C ASP A 301 13.48 -30.02 31.27
N ALA A 302 12.91 -30.03 30.05
CA ALA A 302 12.72 -31.23 29.28
C ALA A 302 12.84 -31.00 27.77
N ILE A 303 13.39 -32.00 27.06
CA ILE A 303 13.39 -32.09 25.60
C ILE A 303 12.43 -33.20 25.19
N ARG A 304 11.57 -32.92 24.21
CA ARG A 304 10.72 -33.96 23.61
C ARG A 304 11.50 -34.70 22.54
N LEU A 305 11.54 -36.02 22.62
CA LEU A 305 12.19 -36.89 21.65
C LEU A 305 11.17 -37.85 21.06
N PHE A 306 11.19 -37.98 19.73
CA PHE A 306 10.41 -38.94 18.96
C PHE A 306 11.34 -40.01 18.42
N ARG A 307 11.04 -41.28 18.71
CA ARG A 307 11.82 -42.44 18.28
C ARG A 307 10.94 -43.45 17.57
N LEU A 308 11.46 -44.11 16.55
CA LEU A 308 10.81 -45.26 15.92
C LEU A 308 11.36 -46.55 16.53
N ASN A 309 10.51 -47.38 17.13
CA ASN A 309 10.91 -48.68 17.70
C ASN A 309 10.76 -49.86 16.71
N GLY A 310 10.63 -49.55 15.42
CA GLY A 310 10.39 -50.51 14.34
C GLY A 310 8.92 -50.86 14.09
N LYS A 311 8.01 -50.60 15.05
CA LYS A 311 6.55 -50.80 14.86
C LYS A 311 5.76 -49.50 15.00
N GLU A 312 6.09 -48.70 16.00
CA GLU A 312 5.35 -47.51 16.41
C GLU A 312 6.31 -46.34 16.70
N LYS A 313 5.75 -45.13 16.69
CA LYS A 313 6.44 -43.93 17.20
C LYS A 313 6.30 -43.88 18.72
N GLN A 314 7.43 -43.75 19.41
CA GLN A 314 7.52 -43.50 20.85
C GLN A 314 7.83 -42.03 21.09
N ILE A 315 7.33 -41.49 22.21
CA ILE A 315 7.60 -40.13 22.66
C ILE A 315 8.25 -40.22 24.04
N TYR A 316 9.38 -39.54 24.20
CA TYR A 316 10.09 -39.37 25.47
C TYR A 316 10.10 -37.89 25.83
N ASN A 317 9.82 -37.58 27.10
CA ASN A 317 10.09 -36.27 27.69
C ASN A 317 11.34 -36.42 28.55
N VAL A 318 12.51 -36.17 27.97
CA VAL A 318 13.78 -36.39 28.65
C VAL A 318 14.06 -35.18 29.53
N GLY A 319 14.21 -35.40 30.83
CA GLY A 319 14.53 -34.34 31.78
C GLY A 319 15.98 -33.87 31.66
N GLN A 320 16.26 -32.65 32.13
CA GLN A 320 17.62 -32.08 32.08
C GLN A 320 18.68 -32.98 32.72
N ASP A 321 18.35 -33.65 33.82
CA ASP A 321 19.26 -34.55 34.55
C ASP A 321 19.66 -35.78 33.73
N ASP A 322 18.83 -36.20 32.78
CA ASP A 322 19.07 -37.39 31.95
C ASP A 322 19.82 -37.08 30.64
N TYR A 323 20.10 -35.81 30.32
CA TYR A 323 20.73 -35.44 29.04
C TYR A 323 22.12 -36.05 28.85
N GLN A 324 22.83 -36.33 29.94
CA GLN A 324 24.18 -36.87 29.88
C GLN A 324 24.19 -38.38 29.64
N SER A 325 23.16 -39.10 30.10
CA SER A 325 23.06 -40.56 30.05
C SER A 325 22.14 -41.07 28.92
N PHE A 326 21.24 -40.24 28.40
CA PHE A 326 20.29 -40.63 27.37
C PHE A 326 20.98 -40.80 26.00
N VAL A 327 21.18 -42.05 25.60
CA VAL A 327 21.81 -42.44 24.32
C VAL A 327 20.83 -42.27 23.16
N LEU A 328 21.31 -41.62 22.10
CA LEU A 328 20.56 -41.39 20.87
C LEU A 328 20.73 -42.54 19.87
N THR A 329 19.69 -42.76 19.07
CA THR A 329 19.66 -43.81 18.03
C THR A 329 19.32 -43.21 16.68
N ASP A 330 19.66 -43.92 15.61
CA ASP A 330 19.31 -43.51 14.24
C ASP A 330 17.81 -43.17 14.09
N GLY A 331 17.54 -42.06 13.43
CA GLY A 331 16.18 -41.57 13.18
C GLY A 331 15.52 -40.86 14.36
N ASP A 332 16.21 -40.64 15.48
CA ASP A 332 15.69 -39.82 16.58
C ASP A 332 15.42 -38.37 16.12
N GLU A 333 14.29 -37.83 16.59
CA GLU A 333 13.88 -36.46 16.34
C GLU A 333 13.62 -35.74 17.66
N LEU A 334 14.46 -34.76 17.97
CA LEU A 334 14.37 -33.96 19.18
C LEU A 334 13.72 -32.60 18.87
N SER A 335 12.85 -32.16 19.76
CA SER A 335 12.19 -30.86 19.69
C SER A 335 12.35 -30.13 21.02
N VAL A 336 12.93 -28.94 20.93
CA VAL A 336 13.10 -28.02 22.07
C VAL A 336 12.04 -26.93 21.99
N GLU A 337 11.11 -26.92 22.94
CA GLU A 337 10.02 -25.94 22.97
C GLU A 337 10.46 -24.59 23.57
N ALA A 338 9.61 -23.58 23.42
CA ALA A 338 9.80 -22.28 24.06
C ALA A 338 9.26 -22.29 25.49
N VAL A 339 9.86 -21.49 26.38
CA VAL A 339 9.24 -21.21 27.68
C VAL A 339 7.85 -20.60 27.50
N LEU A 340 6.89 -21.03 28.32
CA LEU A 340 5.55 -20.47 28.29
C LEU A 340 5.61 -18.98 28.68
N GLN A 341 4.80 -18.14 28.01
CA GLN A 341 4.63 -16.73 28.37
C GLN A 341 3.76 -16.57 29.65
N ARG A 342 4.13 -17.28 30.71
CA ARG A 342 3.49 -17.21 32.03
C ARG A 342 4.44 -16.48 32.97
N PHE A 343 3.96 -15.41 33.57
CA PHE A 343 4.68 -14.73 34.63
C PHE A 343 4.33 -15.39 35.96
N SER A 344 5.31 -15.62 36.82
CA SER A 344 5.08 -16.19 38.16
C SER A 344 4.60 -15.13 39.15
N ASN A 345 5.00 -13.87 38.97
CA ASN A 345 4.87 -12.78 39.93
C ASN A 345 4.46 -11.48 39.21
N LYS A 346 3.30 -11.47 38.57
CA LYS A 346 2.82 -10.31 37.78
C LYS A 346 1.59 -9.67 38.41
N VAL A 347 1.58 -8.35 38.49
CA VAL A 347 0.38 -7.53 38.67
C VAL A 347 0.35 -6.41 37.64
N GLU A 348 -0.83 -5.87 37.37
CA GLU A 348 -0.99 -4.83 36.36
C GLU A 348 -1.85 -3.68 36.88
N VAL A 349 -1.48 -2.44 36.54
CA VAL A 349 -2.29 -1.26 36.80
C VAL A 349 -2.56 -0.52 35.50
N ARG A 350 -3.84 -0.17 35.29
CA ARG A 350 -4.35 0.46 34.08
C ARG A 350 -5.16 1.71 34.42
N GLY A 351 -5.20 2.64 33.47
CA GLY A 351 -6.07 3.81 33.52
C GLY A 351 -5.39 5.06 34.07
N ALA A 352 -6.05 5.80 34.96
CA ALA A 352 -5.66 7.12 35.44
C ALA A 352 -4.53 7.11 36.49
N VAL A 353 -3.40 6.51 36.12
CA VAL A 353 -2.11 6.56 36.83
C VAL A 353 -1.06 7.19 35.93
N TYR A 354 0.02 7.74 36.50
CA TYR A 354 1.08 8.36 35.70
C TYR A 354 1.86 7.31 34.90
N ARG A 355 2.12 6.14 35.49
CA ARG A 355 2.87 5.06 34.87
C ARG A 355 2.08 3.75 34.85
N ALA A 356 1.09 3.66 33.97
CA ALA A 356 0.35 2.42 33.75
C ALA A 356 1.28 1.32 33.20
N GLY A 357 1.02 0.07 33.55
CA GLY A 357 1.80 -1.05 33.06
C GLY A 357 1.79 -2.28 33.96
N VAL A 358 2.68 -3.20 33.60
CA VAL A 358 2.91 -4.46 34.30
C VAL A 358 4.05 -4.27 35.30
N TYR A 359 3.82 -4.72 36.53
CA TYR A 359 4.78 -4.66 37.62
C TYR A 359 5.02 -6.05 38.18
N GLN A 360 6.22 -6.23 38.74
CA GLN A 360 6.52 -7.40 39.56
C GLN A 360 5.62 -7.39 40.80
N LEU A 361 5.04 -8.53 41.15
CA LEU A 361 4.40 -8.78 42.44
C LEU A 361 5.50 -9.14 43.46
N ASP A 362 5.68 -8.25 44.43
CA ASP A 362 6.63 -8.38 45.52
C ASP A 362 5.93 -7.93 46.80
N ASP A 363 5.84 -8.81 47.79
CA ASP A 363 5.13 -8.56 49.06
C ASP A 363 5.59 -7.29 49.79
N SER A 364 6.83 -6.84 49.56
CA SER A 364 7.40 -5.65 50.20
C SER A 364 7.15 -4.36 49.43
N ILE A 365 7.01 -4.42 48.10
CA ILE A 365 7.07 -3.25 47.22
C ILE A 365 5.80 -3.00 46.41
N THR A 366 5.05 -4.05 46.06
CA THR A 366 3.82 -4.01 45.22
C THR A 366 2.78 -5.01 45.72
N GLY A 367 2.92 -5.51 46.95
CA GLY A 367 2.04 -6.50 47.56
C GLY A 367 0.63 -5.96 47.84
N THR A 368 0.43 -4.64 47.77
CA THR A 368 -0.87 -4.00 47.99
C THR A 368 -1.23 -2.98 46.90
N VAL A 369 -2.50 -2.60 46.83
CA VAL A 369 -3.01 -1.60 45.89
C VAL A 369 -2.31 -0.25 46.07
N ARG A 370 -2.14 0.25 47.30
CA ARG A 370 -1.45 1.54 47.53
C ARG A 370 0.00 1.49 47.08
N GLN A 371 0.68 0.39 47.35
CA GLN A 371 2.07 0.17 46.95
C GLN A 371 2.22 0.14 45.43
N LEU A 372 1.34 -0.60 44.73
CA LEU A 372 1.31 -0.64 43.27
C LEU A 372 1.06 0.75 42.67
N ILE A 373 0.10 1.51 43.20
CA ILE A 373 -0.17 2.89 42.78
C ILE A 373 1.05 3.80 43.02
N GLY A 374 1.72 3.66 44.18
CA GLY A 374 2.94 4.40 44.49
C GLY A 374 4.06 4.11 43.49
N ARG A 375 4.23 2.85 43.07
CA ARG A 375 5.18 2.46 42.03
C ARG A 375 4.78 2.90 40.63
N ALA A 376 3.49 3.11 40.41
CA ALA A 376 2.94 3.74 39.20
C ALA A 376 3.03 5.28 39.19
N GLU A 377 3.87 5.86 40.07
CA GLU A 377 4.08 7.30 40.25
C GLU A 377 2.80 8.06 40.69
N GLY A 378 1.84 7.33 41.26
CA GLY A 378 0.60 7.89 41.81
C GLY A 378 -0.56 7.98 40.80
N LEU A 379 -1.67 8.51 41.30
CA LEU A 379 -2.90 8.73 40.54
C LEU A 379 -2.82 10.06 39.79
N ARG A 380 -3.35 10.09 38.55
CA ARG A 380 -3.48 11.35 37.81
C ARG A 380 -4.58 12.22 38.42
N GLY A 381 -4.53 13.53 38.16
CA GLY A 381 -5.53 14.48 38.67
C GLY A 381 -6.96 14.24 38.17
N ASP A 382 -7.12 13.49 37.07
CA ASP A 382 -8.40 13.08 36.51
C ASP A 382 -8.88 11.71 37.01
N ALA A 383 -8.19 11.06 37.95
CA ALA A 383 -8.58 9.74 38.41
C ALA A 383 -9.90 9.72 39.19
N PHE A 384 -10.79 8.78 38.88
CA PHE A 384 -12.03 8.58 39.60
C PHE A 384 -11.80 7.78 40.90
N LEU A 385 -11.65 8.50 42.01
CA LEU A 385 -11.21 7.91 43.28
C LEU A 385 -12.29 7.09 44.01
N ASN A 386 -13.57 7.32 43.73
CA ASN A 386 -14.65 6.69 44.51
C ASN A 386 -14.81 5.19 44.21
N ARG A 387 -14.35 4.73 43.04
CA ARG A 387 -14.44 3.31 42.64
C ARG A 387 -13.42 2.95 41.56
N ALA A 388 -12.37 2.25 41.96
CA ALA A 388 -11.55 1.46 41.07
C ALA A 388 -12.04 0.01 41.02
N LEU A 389 -11.58 -0.72 40.01
CA LEU A 389 -11.97 -2.11 39.75
C LEU A 389 -10.72 -2.99 39.76
N LEU A 390 -10.61 -3.88 40.72
CA LEU A 390 -9.58 -4.92 40.73
C LEU A 390 -10.16 -6.19 40.12
N ARG A 391 -9.56 -6.66 39.03
CA ARG A 391 -9.89 -7.94 38.42
C ARG A 391 -8.90 -8.99 38.91
N ARG A 392 -9.41 -10.00 39.61
CA ARG A 392 -8.63 -11.13 40.16
C ARG A 392 -8.87 -12.39 39.36
N GLU A 393 -7.81 -13.14 39.09
CA GLU A 393 -7.85 -14.45 38.43
C GLU A 393 -7.66 -15.55 39.47
N HIS A 394 -8.59 -16.50 39.55
CA HIS A 394 -8.53 -17.66 40.44
C HIS A 394 -7.75 -18.81 39.79
N GLU A 395 -7.41 -19.85 40.58
CA GLU A 395 -6.65 -21.01 40.09
C GLU A 395 -7.35 -21.77 38.95
N ASP A 396 -8.68 -21.73 38.92
CA ASP A 396 -9.53 -22.31 37.87
C ASP A 396 -9.70 -21.40 36.63
N LEU A 397 -8.96 -20.29 36.58
CA LEU A 397 -9.00 -19.26 35.54
C LEU A 397 -10.31 -18.45 35.49
N THR A 398 -11.19 -18.60 36.49
CA THR A 398 -12.34 -17.71 36.64
C THR A 398 -11.89 -16.32 37.11
N HIS A 399 -12.71 -15.32 36.82
CA HIS A 399 -12.38 -13.93 37.11
C HIS A 399 -13.39 -13.33 38.08
N GLU A 400 -12.88 -12.63 39.09
CA GLU A 400 -13.67 -11.88 40.05
C GLU A 400 -13.41 -10.38 39.90
N MET A 401 -14.45 -9.57 40.10
CA MET A 401 -14.37 -8.11 40.07
C MET A 401 -14.57 -7.55 41.47
N ILE A 402 -13.48 -7.09 42.08
CA ILE A 402 -13.46 -6.52 43.43
C ILE A 402 -13.48 -4.98 43.32
N PRO A 403 -14.51 -4.29 43.81
CA PRO A 403 -14.54 -2.84 43.84
C PRO A 403 -13.61 -2.28 44.93
N VAL A 404 -12.84 -1.24 44.60
CA VAL A 404 -11.88 -0.62 45.52
C VAL A 404 -12.16 0.88 45.64
N ASP A 405 -12.44 1.36 46.85
CA ASP A 405 -12.58 2.80 47.14
C ASP A 405 -11.18 3.41 47.36
N LEU A 406 -10.60 3.95 46.29
CA LEU A 406 -9.26 4.55 46.33
C LEU A 406 -9.23 5.80 47.20
N LYS A 407 -10.30 6.58 47.25
CA LYS A 407 -10.36 7.82 48.05
C LYS A 407 -10.14 7.50 49.53
N ARG A 408 -10.89 6.55 50.07
CA ARG A 408 -10.77 6.14 51.47
C ARG A 408 -9.47 5.36 51.73
N MET A 409 -9.03 4.54 50.78
CA MET A 409 -7.80 3.74 50.89
C MET A 409 -6.52 4.61 50.89
N MET A 410 -6.45 5.64 50.04
CA MET A 410 -5.32 6.57 49.99
C MET A 410 -5.29 7.49 51.21
N ALA A 411 -6.46 7.82 51.78
CA ALA A 411 -6.58 8.56 53.03
C ALA A 411 -6.31 7.73 54.30
N GLY A 412 -6.03 6.42 54.18
CA GLY A 412 -5.79 5.53 55.31
C GLY A 412 -7.03 5.13 56.11
N ALA A 413 -8.24 5.45 55.63
CA ALA A 413 -9.50 5.17 56.32
C ALA A 413 -10.00 3.72 56.16
N VAL A 414 -9.38 2.94 55.26
CA VAL A 414 -9.66 1.52 55.01
C VAL A 414 -8.33 0.77 54.87
N SER A 415 -8.30 -0.50 55.29
CA SER A 415 -7.14 -1.37 55.12
C SER A 415 -6.76 -1.53 53.64
N ASP A 416 -5.47 -1.58 53.37
CA ASP A 416 -4.95 -1.74 52.01
C ASP A 416 -5.21 -3.16 51.50
N LEU A 417 -5.62 -3.28 50.24
CA LEU A 417 -5.99 -4.56 49.65
C LEU A 417 -4.74 -5.28 49.13
N ARG A 418 -4.51 -6.51 49.61
CA ARG A 418 -3.40 -7.35 49.12
C ARG A 418 -3.67 -7.82 47.69
N LEU A 419 -2.65 -7.70 46.86
CA LEU A 419 -2.67 -8.14 45.47
C LEU A 419 -2.21 -9.59 45.36
N GLN A 420 -2.74 -10.29 44.37
CA GLN A 420 -2.41 -11.66 44.01
C GLN A 420 -1.83 -11.71 42.60
N LYS A 421 -1.22 -12.85 42.27
CA LYS A 421 -0.71 -13.10 40.93
C LYS A 421 -1.82 -12.88 39.89
N ASN A 422 -1.47 -12.16 38.83
CA ASN A 422 -2.33 -11.78 37.72
C ASN A 422 -3.46 -10.79 38.04
N ASP A 423 -3.46 -10.18 39.24
CA ASP A 423 -4.40 -9.10 39.54
C ASP A 423 -4.20 -7.90 38.58
N VAL A 424 -5.31 -7.36 38.11
CA VAL A 424 -5.35 -6.16 37.25
C VAL A 424 -6.18 -5.08 37.91
N LEU A 425 -5.54 -4.00 38.36
CA LEU A 425 -6.19 -2.83 38.90
C LEU A 425 -6.53 -1.83 37.79
N TYR A 426 -7.80 -1.55 37.59
CA TYR A 426 -8.30 -0.59 36.62
C TYR A 426 -8.85 0.66 37.33
N ILE A 427 -8.33 1.83 36.95
CA ILE A 427 -8.67 3.12 37.54
C ILE A 427 -9.22 4.01 36.43
N SER A 428 -10.53 4.24 36.40
CA SER A 428 -11.17 5.11 35.40
C SER A 428 -10.74 6.56 35.54
N SER A 429 -10.75 7.32 34.45
CA SER A 429 -10.76 8.78 34.50
C SER A 429 -12.17 9.31 34.75
N VAL A 430 -12.30 10.45 35.44
CA VAL A 430 -13.56 11.21 35.55
C VAL A 430 -14.12 11.53 34.15
N LYS A 431 -13.24 11.77 33.16
CA LYS A 431 -13.63 12.03 31.78
C LYS A 431 -14.20 10.80 31.05
N ASP A 432 -13.80 9.60 31.45
CA ASP A 432 -14.33 8.36 30.87
C ASP A 432 -15.80 8.14 31.29
N ILE A 433 -16.17 8.68 32.45
CA ILE A 433 -17.50 8.56 33.06
C ILE A 433 -18.38 9.73 32.62
N GLU A 434 -17.85 10.96 32.64
CA GLU A 434 -18.54 12.18 32.25
C GLU A 434 -18.11 12.58 30.83
N LYS A 435 -18.86 12.15 29.80
CA LYS A 435 -18.63 12.62 28.43
C LYS A 435 -18.85 14.14 28.37
N GLU A 436 -17.76 14.89 28.18
CA GLU A 436 -17.81 16.31 27.82
C GLU A 436 -18.70 16.45 26.56
N GLY A 437 -19.71 17.31 26.62
CA GLY A 437 -20.68 17.45 25.52
C GLY A 437 -20.09 18.09 24.27
N THR A 438 -20.92 18.25 23.24
CA THR A 438 -20.57 19.01 22.02
C THR A 438 -21.44 20.26 21.91
N LEU A 439 -21.03 21.23 21.10
CA LEU A 439 -21.81 22.40 20.70
C LEU A 439 -21.93 22.40 19.18
N SER A 440 -23.11 22.65 18.63
CA SER A 440 -23.31 22.65 17.18
C SER A 440 -23.57 24.06 16.68
N ILE A 441 -22.96 24.46 15.57
CA ILE A 441 -23.19 25.77 14.93
C ILE A 441 -23.40 25.66 13.42
N TYR A 442 -24.47 26.26 12.93
CA TYR A 442 -24.89 26.17 11.52
C TYR A 442 -25.40 27.51 10.99
N GLY A 443 -25.56 27.61 9.67
CA GLY A 443 -26.08 28.79 8.98
C GLY A 443 -24.98 29.62 8.31
N ASP A 444 -25.09 30.94 8.37
CA ASP A 444 -24.17 31.88 7.69
C ASP A 444 -22.85 32.06 8.48
N ILE A 445 -22.12 30.98 8.67
CA ILE A 445 -20.83 30.89 9.36
C ILE A 445 -19.79 30.26 8.44
N ARG A 446 -18.50 30.58 8.64
CA ARG A 446 -17.43 30.06 7.78
C ARG A 446 -17.27 28.53 7.87
N ASN A 447 -17.16 28.00 9.09
CA ASN A 447 -16.97 26.57 9.34
C ASN A 447 -18.12 26.01 10.21
N PRO A 448 -19.26 25.64 9.60
CA PRO A 448 -20.36 25.01 10.34
C PRO A 448 -19.99 23.60 10.78
N GLY A 449 -20.46 23.18 11.95
CA GLY A 449 -20.18 21.84 12.49
C GLY A 449 -20.32 21.73 14.01
N ASP A 450 -19.81 20.61 14.53
CA ASP A 450 -19.81 20.30 15.95
C ASP A 450 -18.44 20.62 16.57
N PHE A 451 -18.46 21.23 17.74
CA PHE A 451 -17.29 21.68 18.48
C PHE A 451 -17.31 21.08 19.90
N PRO A 452 -16.15 20.76 20.49
CA PRO A 452 -16.10 20.27 21.86
C PRO A 452 -16.58 21.35 22.84
N TYR A 453 -17.47 20.97 23.76
CA TYR A 453 -17.91 21.84 24.84
C TYR A 453 -16.79 22.03 25.86
N VAL A 454 -16.52 23.28 26.23
CA VAL A 454 -15.66 23.62 27.37
C VAL A 454 -16.50 24.43 28.35
N LYS A 455 -16.31 24.20 29.66
CA LYS A 455 -17.04 24.93 30.69
C LYS A 455 -16.88 26.45 30.49
N ASN A 456 -17.99 27.18 30.59
CA ASN A 456 -18.09 28.63 30.36
C ASN A 456 -17.83 29.09 28.92
N THR A 457 -18.09 28.25 27.90
CA THR A 457 -18.04 28.69 26.49
C THR A 457 -19.20 29.63 26.16
N SER A 458 -18.92 30.81 25.60
CA SER A 458 -19.94 31.75 25.09
C SER A 458 -20.26 31.52 23.61
N ILE A 459 -21.35 32.13 23.12
CA ILE A 459 -21.67 32.16 21.67
C ILE A 459 -20.52 32.79 20.87
N GLN A 460 -19.93 33.88 21.36
CA GLN A 460 -18.83 34.57 20.69
C GLN A 460 -17.62 33.65 20.53
N ASP A 461 -17.27 32.90 21.58
CA ASP A 461 -16.17 31.93 21.53
C ASP A 461 -16.43 30.83 20.49
N LEU A 462 -17.68 30.35 20.40
CA LEU A 462 -18.07 29.35 19.41
C LEU A 462 -18.00 29.91 17.98
N ILE A 463 -18.44 31.15 17.76
CA ILE A 463 -18.34 31.83 16.46
C ILE A 463 -16.87 32.00 16.05
N VAL A 464 -16.00 32.38 16.98
CA VAL A 464 -14.55 32.49 16.73
C VAL A 464 -13.96 31.12 16.39
N LYS A 465 -14.29 30.07 17.15
CA LYS A 465 -13.87 28.69 16.85
C LYS A 465 -14.36 28.22 15.47
N ALA A 466 -15.55 28.66 15.06
CA ALA A 466 -16.12 28.38 13.74
C ALA A 466 -15.56 29.26 12.60
N GLY A 467 -14.51 30.05 12.85
CA GLY A 467 -13.85 30.86 11.84
C GLY A 467 -14.55 32.17 11.48
N GLY A 468 -15.49 32.62 12.33
CA GLY A 468 -16.21 33.88 12.16
C GLY A 468 -17.41 33.82 11.23
N LEU A 469 -18.21 34.89 11.27
CA LEU A 469 -19.43 35.05 10.48
C LEU A 469 -19.12 35.28 8.99
N LEU A 470 -20.02 34.84 8.11
CA LEU A 470 -20.00 35.26 6.69
C LEU A 470 -20.54 36.69 6.57
N GLU A 471 -20.18 37.41 5.50
CA GLU A 471 -20.66 38.78 5.24
C GLU A 471 -22.20 38.84 5.09
N SER A 472 -22.80 37.73 4.65
CA SER A 472 -24.24 37.60 4.55
C SER A 472 -24.95 37.35 5.89
N ALA A 473 -24.21 37.11 6.98
CA ALA A 473 -24.78 36.75 8.27
C ALA A 473 -25.53 37.91 8.94
N SER A 474 -26.57 37.57 9.69
CA SER A 474 -27.31 38.50 10.55
C SER A 474 -26.60 38.61 11.91
N MET A 475 -26.26 39.83 12.30
CA MET A 475 -25.78 40.13 13.65
C MET A 475 -26.92 40.33 14.66
N VAL A 476 -28.15 40.52 14.18
CA VAL A 476 -29.32 40.85 15.00
C VAL A 476 -30.06 39.59 15.46
N ARG A 477 -29.91 38.47 14.75
CA ARG A 477 -30.69 37.25 15.05
C ARG A 477 -29.86 35.99 14.97
N ILE A 478 -29.44 35.51 16.13
CA ILE A 478 -28.84 34.20 16.34
C ILE A 478 -29.81 33.37 17.17
N ASP A 479 -30.24 32.23 16.66
CA ASP A 479 -31.15 31.34 17.37
C ASP A 479 -30.33 30.25 18.09
N VAL A 480 -30.53 30.07 19.40
CA VAL A 480 -29.92 28.98 20.17
C VAL A 480 -31.00 28.04 20.68
N SER A 481 -30.88 26.77 20.34
CA SER A 481 -31.77 25.69 20.79
C SER A 481 -31.08 24.87 21.86
N ARG A 482 -31.68 24.81 23.05
CA ARG A 482 -31.20 24.08 24.22
C ARG A 482 -32.16 22.95 24.58
N ARG A 483 -31.65 21.75 24.80
CA ARG A 483 -32.47 20.63 25.27
C ARG A 483 -32.74 20.69 26.76
N ILE A 484 -33.92 20.25 27.20
CA ILE A 484 -34.23 20.14 28.63
C ILE A 484 -33.63 18.84 29.17
N ARG A 485 -32.89 18.91 30.28
CA ARG A 485 -32.33 17.75 30.98
C ARG A 485 -32.90 17.67 32.38
N ASP A 486 -33.65 16.61 32.66
CA ASP A 486 -34.03 16.26 34.01
C ASP A 486 -33.77 14.77 34.25
N PRO A 487 -32.54 14.41 34.69
CA PRO A 487 -32.18 13.01 34.95
C PRO A 487 -32.89 12.41 36.17
N LYS A 488 -33.64 13.21 36.94
CA LYS A 488 -34.40 12.77 38.12
C LYS A 488 -35.92 12.79 37.87
N SER A 489 -36.37 13.23 36.70
CA SER A 489 -37.80 13.23 36.37
C SER A 489 -38.34 11.81 36.31
N ILE A 490 -39.45 11.59 37.01
CA ILE A 490 -40.20 10.32 36.98
C ILE A 490 -41.35 10.40 35.96
N SER A 491 -41.64 11.60 35.42
CA SER A 491 -42.68 11.87 34.41
C SER A 491 -42.09 12.32 33.07
N SER A 492 -42.74 11.97 31.95
CA SER A 492 -42.37 12.49 30.63
C SER A 492 -42.85 13.95 30.46
N SER A 493 -41.95 14.82 30.03
CA SER A 493 -42.29 16.19 29.60
C SER A 493 -42.61 16.20 28.11
N THR A 494 -43.66 16.90 27.70
CA THR A 494 -43.96 17.18 26.28
C THR A 494 -43.05 18.25 25.68
N VAL A 495 -42.31 18.99 26.53
CA VAL A 495 -41.35 20.01 26.12
C VAL A 495 -39.97 19.40 26.00
N ILE A 496 -39.47 19.31 24.76
CA ILE A 496 -38.17 18.69 24.42
C ILE A 496 -37.00 19.70 24.42
N GLY A 497 -37.27 21.00 24.41
CA GLY A 497 -36.25 22.04 24.35
C GLY A 497 -36.77 23.46 24.56
N LYS A 498 -35.83 24.40 24.72
CA LYS A 498 -36.01 25.84 24.82
C LYS A 498 -35.26 26.51 23.67
N SER A 499 -35.79 27.62 23.16
CA SER A 499 -35.14 28.43 22.13
C SER A 499 -34.87 29.83 22.65
N PHE A 500 -33.68 30.36 22.37
CA PHE A 500 -33.26 31.71 22.72
C PHE A 500 -32.89 32.47 21.45
N THR A 501 -33.17 33.76 21.42
CA THR A 501 -32.69 34.65 20.35
C THR A 501 -31.68 35.61 20.96
N VAL A 502 -30.49 35.66 20.37
CA VAL A 502 -29.36 36.47 20.83
C VAL A 502 -28.94 37.45 19.74
N GLU A 503 -28.67 38.69 20.14
CA GLU A 503 -28.18 39.76 19.29
C GLU A 503 -26.70 40.05 19.60
N LEU A 504 -25.89 40.32 18.58
CA LEU A 504 -24.48 40.72 18.74
C LEU A 504 -24.37 42.24 18.68
N LYS A 505 -24.45 42.90 19.84
CA LYS A 505 -24.53 44.37 19.93
C LYS A 505 -23.27 45.13 19.48
N ASN A 506 -22.06 44.59 19.70
CA ASN A 506 -20.78 45.30 19.45
C ASN A 506 -19.77 44.49 18.61
N GLY A 507 -20.22 43.54 17.78
CA GLY A 507 -19.31 42.62 17.10
C GLY A 507 -18.63 41.63 18.06
N LEU A 508 -17.55 40.97 17.62
CA LEU A 508 -16.78 39.99 18.42
C LEU A 508 -15.76 40.66 19.36
N VAL A 509 -16.07 41.85 19.88
CA VAL A 509 -15.16 42.63 20.73
C VAL A 509 -15.16 42.07 22.16
N MET A 510 -13.97 41.83 22.72
CA MET A 510 -13.78 41.40 24.11
C MET A 510 -14.01 42.60 25.06
N GLY A 511 -15.11 42.60 25.82
CA GLY A 511 -15.33 43.59 26.89
C GLY A 511 -16.78 43.74 27.39
N GLU A 512 -16.91 43.68 28.71
CA GLU A 512 -18.01 44.06 29.64
C GLU A 512 -19.34 43.27 29.67
N ASP A 513 -19.82 42.68 28.58
CA ASP A 513 -20.94 41.74 28.65
C ASP A 513 -20.44 40.32 28.39
N LYS A 514 -20.41 39.46 29.43
CA LYS A 514 -20.28 38.02 29.21
C LYS A 514 -21.47 37.60 28.35
N GLY A 515 -21.21 37.34 27.06
CA GLY A 515 -22.24 36.94 26.11
C GLY A 515 -23.00 35.70 26.57
N PHE A 516 -24.05 35.34 25.83
CA PHE A 516 -24.89 34.19 26.16
C PHE A 516 -24.04 32.91 26.35
N GLU A 517 -24.07 32.37 27.56
CA GLU A 517 -23.32 31.16 27.92
C GLU A 517 -24.02 29.91 27.36
N LEU A 518 -23.24 29.08 26.67
CA LEU A 518 -23.72 27.85 26.09
C LEU A 518 -23.66 26.70 27.10
N GLU A 519 -24.60 25.77 26.95
CA GLU A 519 -24.64 24.51 27.69
C GLU A 519 -24.27 23.34 26.76
N PRO A 520 -23.85 22.20 27.32
CA PRO A 520 -23.60 21.01 26.54
C PRO A 520 -24.78 20.70 25.61
N TYR A 521 -24.47 20.52 24.33
CA TYR A 521 -25.36 20.13 23.24
C TYR A 521 -26.37 21.19 22.80
N ASP A 522 -26.07 22.46 23.09
CA ASP A 522 -26.74 23.58 22.46
C ASP A 522 -26.46 23.60 20.95
N ILE A 523 -27.49 23.99 20.19
CA ILE A 523 -27.41 24.17 18.74
C ILE A 523 -27.62 25.65 18.42
N VAL A 524 -26.62 26.28 17.81
CA VAL A 524 -26.59 27.68 17.41
C VAL A 524 -26.84 27.81 15.90
N PHE A 525 -27.81 28.61 15.51
CA PHE A 525 -28.14 28.90 14.11
C PHE A 525 -27.95 30.39 13.80
N ILE A 526 -27.02 30.67 12.89
CA ILE A 526 -26.75 32.01 12.37
C ILE A 526 -27.61 32.24 11.14
N ARG A 527 -28.54 33.19 11.21
CA ARG A 527 -29.44 33.50 10.09
C ARG A 527 -28.76 34.39 9.07
N ARG A 528 -29.16 34.28 7.81
CA ARG A 528 -28.78 35.23 6.74
C ARG A 528 -29.48 36.58 6.93
N SER A 529 -28.75 37.67 6.76
CA SER A 529 -29.28 39.03 6.75
C SER A 529 -30.18 39.25 5.53
N PRO A 530 -31.46 39.64 5.71
CA PRO A 530 -32.35 39.99 4.60
C PRO A 530 -31.87 41.18 3.76
N GLY A 531 -31.05 42.06 4.36
CA GLY A 531 -30.47 43.22 3.68
C GLY A 531 -29.28 42.88 2.77
N TYR A 532 -28.74 41.66 2.84
CA TYR A 532 -27.57 41.27 2.06
C TYR A 532 -27.95 40.65 0.70
N ARG A 533 -27.54 41.33 -0.38
CA ARG A 533 -27.61 40.82 -1.76
C ARG A 533 -26.25 40.97 -2.44
N LYS A 534 -25.88 40.00 -3.25
CA LYS A 534 -24.66 40.06 -4.06
C LYS A 534 -24.85 41.06 -5.20
N GLN A 535 -23.76 41.74 -5.57
CA GLN A 535 -23.72 42.62 -6.74
C GLN A 535 -23.98 41.82 -8.02
N ALA A 536 -24.85 42.33 -8.90
CA ALA A 536 -25.20 41.71 -10.19
C ALA A 536 -24.87 42.67 -11.34
N ASN A 537 -24.46 42.15 -12.49
CA ASN A 537 -23.99 42.95 -13.63
C ASN A 537 -24.73 42.61 -14.93
N VAL A 538 -24.82 43.59 -15.82
CA VAL A 538 -25.33 43.49 -17.20
C VAL A 538 -24.36 44.13 -18.18
N THR A 539 -24.42 43.77 -19.45
CA THR A 539 -23.48 44.26 -20.48
C THR A 539 -24.22 45.01 -21.58
N VAL A 540 -23.66 46.13 -22.03
CA VAL A 540 -24.16 46.89 -23.19
C VAL A 540 -23.10 46.90 -24.29
N GLU A 541 -23.50 46.51 -25.50
CA GLU A 541 -22.64 46.37 -26.67
C GLU A 541 -23.24 47.07 -27.90
N GLY A 542 -22.37 47.45 -28.84
CA GLY A 542 -22.74 48.07 -30.12
C GLY A 542 -22.78 49.59 -30.09
N GLU A 543 -23.73 50.19 -30.79
CA GLU A 543 -23.81 51.64 -31.08
C GLU A 543 -24.46 52.45 -29.94
N VAL A 544 -23.78 52.48 -28.80
CA VAL A 544 -24.09 53.32 -27.62
C VAL A 544 -22.90 54.22 -27.30
N ALA A 545 -23.09 55.29 -26.51
CA ALA A 545 -21.99 56.20 -26.19
C ALA A 545 -20.87 55.52 -25.38
N PHE A 546 -21.22 54.66 -24.42
CA PHE A 546 -20.27 53.89 -23.61
C PHE A 546 -20.66 52.41 -23.52
N THR A 547 -19.91 51.55 -24.19
CA THR A 547 -20.05 50.09 -24.08
C THR A 547 -19.36 49.56 -22.82
N GLY A 548 -19.81 48.40 -22.33
CA GLY A 548 -19.17 47.73 -21.19
C GLY A 548 -20.14 47.13 -20.18
N ASN A 549 -19.60 46.79 -19.01
CA ASN A 549 -20.35 46.17 -17.91
C ASN A 549 -20.90 47.22 -16.95
N TYR A 550 -22.19 47.14 -16.68
CA TYR A 550 -22.91 47.99 -15.75
C TYR A 550 -23.45 47.16 -14.59
N THR A 551 -23.19 47.60 -13.37
CA THR A 551 -23.79 47.01 -12.19
C THR A 551 -25.25 47.40 -12.05
N LEU A 552 -26.10 46.41 -11.76
CA LEU A 552 -27.50 46.62 -11.42
C LEU A 552 -27.60 47.31 -10.05
N ILE A 553 -28.14 48.53 -10.04
CA ILE A 553 -28.29 49.34 -8.81
C ILE A 553 -29.58 48.93 -8.08
N GLN A 554 -30.61 48.55 -8.84
CA GLN A 554 -31.91 48.15 -8.32
C GLN A 554 -32.29 46.78 -8.88
N SER A 555 -33.02 45.97 -8.10
CA SER A 555 -33.46 44.64 -8.55
C SER A 555 -34.45 44.65 -9.72
N ASN A 556 -35.03 45.82 -10.01
CA ASN A 556 -35.99 46.06 -11.10
C ASN A 556 -35.46 47.05 -12.14
N GLU A 557 -34.14 47.19 -12.29
CA GLU A 557 -33.54 48.07 -13.29
C GLU A 557 -33.96 47.66 -14.73
N ARG A 558 -34.25 48.67 -15.56
CA ARG A 558 -34.86 48.51 -16.89
C ARG A 558 -33.96 48.97 -18.04
N LEU A 559 -34.34 48.62 -19.27
CA LEU A 559 -33.59 48.94 -20.50
C LEU A 559 -33.36 50.44 -20.69
N SER A 560 -34.38 51.27 -20.46
CA SER A 560 -34.29 52.73 -20.59
C SER A 560 -33.24 53.33 -19.66
N SER A 561 -33.23 52.92 -18.39
CA SER A 561 -32.24 53.31 -17.37
C SER A 561 -30.83 52.88 -17.76
N LEU A 562 -30.67 51.65 -18.26
CA LEU A 562 -29.37 51.14 -18.71
C LEU A 562 -28.81 51.96 -19.88
N ILE A 563 -29.63 52.29 -20.88
CA ILE A 563 -29.22 53.12 -22.02
C ILE A 563 -28.88 54.56 -21.59
N ALA A 564 -29.65 55.14 -20.68
CA ALA A 564 -29.34 56.47 -20.13
C ALA A 564 -27.98 56.47 -19.43
N ARG A 565 -27.68 55.44 -18.63
CA ARG A 565 -26.38 55.25 -17.97
C ARG A 565 -25.24 54.96 -18.94
N ALA A 566 -25.53 54.32 -20.08
CA ALA A 566 -24.59 54.13 -21.17
C ALA A 566 -24.32 55.40 -21.99
N GLY A 567 -24.84 56.56 -21.57
CA GLY A 567 -24.66 57.85 -22.24
C GLY A 567 -25.56 58.04 -23.46
N GLY A 568 -26.59 57.22 -23.63
CA GLY A 568 -27.52 57.26 -24.75
C GLY A 568 -27.02 56.49 -25.99
N LEU A 569 -27.81 56.60 -27.06
CA LEU A 569 -27.55 55.93 -28.33
C LEU A 569 -26.63 56.77 -29.22
N SER A 570 -25.76 56.12 -30.01
CA SER A 570 -24.96 56.79 -31.04
C SER A 570 -25.83 57.30 -32.20
N LYS A 571 -25.35 58.28 -32.97
CA LYS A 571 -26.05 58.82 -34.16
C LYS A 571 -26.24 57.77 -35.27
N GLU A 572 -25.38 56.75 -35.29
CA GLU A 572 -25.42 55.66 -36.28
C GLU A 572 -26.22 54.44 -35.79
N ALA A 573 -26.77 54.51 -34.57
CA ALA A 573 -27.48 53.41 -33.93
C ALA A 573 -28.82 53.10 -34.61
N TYR A 574 -29.07 51.82 -34.85
CA TYR A 574 -30.37 51.35 -35.31
C TYR A 574 -31.19 50.79 -34.16
N VAL A 575 -31.97 51.67 -33.54
CA VAL A 575 -32.76 51.38 -32.32
C VAL A 575 -33.74 50.21 -32.50
N LYS A 576 -34.40 50.16 -33.67
CA LYS A 576 -35.32 49.07 -34.03
C LYS A 576 -34.64 47.71 -34.17
N GLY A 577 -33.32 47.70 -34.35
CA GLY A 577 -32.53 46.47 -34.42
C GLY A 577 -31.96 46.01 -33.09
N ALA A 578 -32.18 46.74 -32.00
CA ALA A 578 -31.65 46.36 -30.70
C ALA A 578 -32.23 45.04 -30.22
N ARG A 579 -31.39 44.19 -29.61
CA ARG A 579 -31.78 42.87 -29.10
C ARG A 579 -31.19 42.63 -27.73
N LEU A 580 -31.93 41.92 -26.88
CA LEU A 580 -31.42 41.45 -25.60
C LEU A 580 -31.04 39.97 -25.70
N ILE A 581 -29.88 39.61 -25.17
CA ILE A 581 -29.43 38.22 -25.05
C ILE A 581 -29.45 37.88 -23.57
N ARG A 582 -30.28 36.91 -23.18
CA ARG A 582 -30.49 36.51 -21.79
C ARG A 582 -29.96 35.11 -21.54
N ARG A 583 -29.29 34.93 -20.40
CA ARG A 583 -28.87 33.61 -19.92
C ARG A 583 -30.06 32.87 -19.29
N MET A 584 -30.22 31.60 -19.64
CA MET A 584 -31.25 30.74 -19.05
C MET A 584 -30.96 30.49 -17.58
N THR A 585 -32.01 30.55 -16.76
CA THR A 585 -31.93 30.06 -15.36
C THR A 585 -31.77 28.54 -15.33
N ALA A 586 -31.36 27.98 -14.18
CA ALA A 586 -31.24 26.54 -14.01
C ALA A 586 -32.56 25.80 -14.33
N ASP A 587 -33.69 26.40 -13.94
CA ASP A 587 -35.02 25.86 -14.19
C ASP A 587 -35.44 25.99 -15.66
N GLU A 588 -35.20 27.13 -16.31
CA GLU A 588 -35.45 27.34 -17.74
C GLU A 588 -34.63 26.35 -18.60
N MET A 589 -33.37 26.11 -18.24
CA MET A 589 -32.52 25.09 -18.88
C MET A 589 -33.09 23.68 -18.71
N ARG A 590 -33.60 23.36 -17.52
CA ARG A 590 -34.22 22.05 -17.24
C ARG A 590 -35.47 21.85 -18.10
N GLN A 591 -36.35 22.84 -18.16
CA GLN A 591 -37.55 22.80 -18.99
C GLN A 591 -37.22 22.63 -20.48
N LYS A 592 -36.25 23.38 -21.01
CA LYS A 592 -35.80 23.25 -22.41
C LYS A 592 -35.27 21.84 -22.71
N LYS A 593 -34.47 21.26 -21.81
CA LYS A 593 -33.96 19.89 -21.94
C LYS A 593 -35.08 18.85 -21.94
N ASP A 594 -36.10 19.02 -21.10
CA ASP A 594 -37.24 18.11 -21.02
C ASP A 594 -38.11 18.18 -22.28
N VAL A 595 -38.37 19.36 -22.83
CA VAL A 595 -39.09 19.54 -24.11
C VAL A 595 -38.33 18.91 -25.30
N LEU A 596 -37.00 19.07 -25.33
CA LEU A 596 -36.17 18.45 -26.37
C LEU A 596 -36.23 16.92 -26.31
N ARG A 597 -36.19 16.34 -25.10
CA ARG A 597 -36.32 14.88 -24.88
C ARG A 597 -37.67 14.35 -25.35
N LEU A 598 -38.75 15.09 -25.12
CA LEU A 598 -40.10 14.71 -25.55
C LEU A 598 -40.24 14.78 -27.08
N SER A 599 -39.61 15.78 -27.72
CA SER A 599 -39.66 15.97 -29.18
C SER A 599 -38.94 14.87 -29.97
N VAL A 600 -37.90 14.26 -29.39
CA VAL A 600 -37.14 13.16 -30.01
C VAL A 600 -37.91 11.82 -29.97
N ARG A 601 -38.84 11.63 -29.03
CA ARG A 601 -39.59 10.37 -28.88
C ARG A 601 -40.67 10.15 -29.94
N GLY A 602 -41.15 11.19 -30.62
CA GLY A 602 -42.25 11.09 -31.60
C GLY A 602 -41.85 10.76 -33.05
N SER A 603 -40.55 10.64 -33.36
CA SER A 603 -40.06 10.48 -34.73
C SER A 603 -39.37 9.12 -34.93
N GLU A 604 -40.12 8.03 -34.97
CA GLU A 604 -39.59 6.66 -35.12
C GLU A 604 -38.89 6.38 -36.49
N LYS A 605 -38.83 7.33 -37.42
CA LYS A 605 -38.17 7.15 -38.73
C LYS A 605 -37.41 8.38 -39.20
N ALA A 606 -36.42 8.82 -38.44
CA ALA A 606 -35.26 9.53 -39.00
C ALA A 606 -34.06 9.40 -38.05
N SER A 607 -32.98 8.79 -38.52
CA SER A 607 -31.66 8.88 -37.93
C SER A 607 -31.19 10.35 -37.97
N VAL A 608 -31.51 11.10 -36.93
CA VAL A 608 -30.93 12.43 -36.70
C VAL A 608 -29.75 12.21 -35.75
N SER A 609 -28.55 12.33 -36.30
CA SER A 609 -27.29 12.26 -35.56
C SER A 609 -27.29 13.27 -34.40
N PRO A 610 -26.85 12.91 -33.19
CA PRO A 610 -26.89 13.78 -32.00
C PRO A 610 -25.85 14.93 -32.02
N VAL A 611 -25.30 15.27 -33.19
CA VAL A 611 -24.06 16.07 -33.33
C VAL A 611 -24.33 17.48 -33.87
N THR A 612 -25.36 18.19 -33.39
CA THR A 612 -25.47 19.65 -33.64
C THR A 612 -26.41 20.40 -32.70
N LEU A 613 -26.69 19.88 -31.50
CA LEU A 613 -27.55 20.56 -30.52
C LEU A 613 -26.77 20.91 -29.26
N GLU A 614 -25.71 21.70 -29.41
CA GLU A 614 -25.29 22.57 -28.30
C GLU A 614 -26.42 23.58 -28.08
N ALA A 615 -27.33 23.27 -27.15
CA ALA A 615 -28.31 24.24 -26.73
C ALA A 615 -27.57 25.39 -26.07
N SER A 616 -27.38 26.50 -26.80
CA SER A 616 -26.83 27.74 -26.24
C SER A 616 -27.52 28.03 -24.90
N SER A 617 -26.71 28.32 -23.87
CA SER A 617 -27.18 28.70 -22.53
C SER A 617 -27.81 30.09 -22.52
N THR A 618 -27.75 30.80 -23.65
CA THR A 618 -28.38 32.08 -23.90
C THR A 618 -29.44 31.98 -24.99
N TYR A 619 -30.43 32.85 -24.93
CA TYR A 619 -31.44 33.03 -25.96
C TYR A 619 -31.68 34.52 -26.23
N PRO A 620 -31.98 34.91 -27.48
CA PRO A 620 -32.41 36.26 -27.79
C PRO A 620 -33.84 36.49 -27.26
N VAL A 621 -34.06 37.67 -26.70
CA VAL A 621 -35.37 38.20 -26.34
C VAL A 621 -35.64 39.36 -27.29
N GLY A 622 -36.72 39.26 -28.06
CA GLY A 622 -37.17 40.33 -28.94
C GLY A 622 -37.61 41.52 -28.10
N ILE A 623 -37.03 42.69 -28.37
CA ILE A 623 -37.33 43.94 -27.66
C ILE A 623 -37.71 45.02 -28.68
N GLU A 624 -38.52 45.97 -28.23
CA GLU A 624 -38.88 47.16 -28.98
C GLU A 624 -38.27 48.40 -28.29
N LEU A 625 -36.95 48.52 -28.37
CA LEU A 625 -36.19 49.53 -27.61
C LEU A 625 -36.64 50.97 -27.90
N GLU A 626 -37.07 51.25 -29.14
CA GLU A 626 -37.58 52.58 -29.51
C GLU A 626 -38.81 52.97 -28.67
N LYS A 627 -39.75 52.03 -28.47
CA LYS A 627 -40.93 52.27 -27.63
C LYS A 627 -40.57 52.38 -26.16
N ALA A 628 -39.63 51.55 -25.69
CA ALA A 628 -39.13 51.57 -24.32
C ALA A 628 -38.46 52.91 -23.95
N LEU A 629 -37.77 53.55 -24.91
CA LEU A 629 -37.14 54.85 -24.70
C LEU A 629 -38.13 56.02 -24.76
N VAL A 630 -39.19 55.90 -25.57
CA VAL A 630 -40.24 56.93 -25.66
C VAL A 630 -41.14 56.91 -24.42
N ASN A 631 -41.47 55.73 -23.90
CA ASN A 631 -42.30 55.56 -22.71
C ASN A 631 -41.57 54.73 -21.63
N PRO A 632 -40.59 55.31 -20.90
CA PRO A 632 -39.91 54.60 -19.81
C PRO A 632 -40.89 54.03 -18.78
N GLY A 633 -40.65 52.79 -18.34
CA GLY A 633 -41.50 52.08 -17.38
C GLY A 633 -42.70 51.34 -17.97
N SER A 634 -42.94 51.41 -19.29
CA SER A 634 -43.97 50.60 -19.96
C SER A 634 -43.62 49.10 -19.98
N ASP A 635 -44.53 48.27 -20.51
CA ASP A 635 -44.30 46.83 -20.68
C ASP A 635 -43.18 46.55 -21.70
N GLU A 636 -42.95 47.46 -22.65
CA GLU A 636 -41.84 47.41 -23.59
C GLU A 636 -40.48 47.74 -22.93
N ASP A 637 -40.46 48.44 -21.80
CA ASP A 637 -39.26 48.77 -21.03
C ASP A 637 -38.88 47.64 -20.06
N MET A 638 -38.45 46.52 -20.63
CA MET A 638 -38.23 45.27 -19.90
C MET A 638 -37.21 45.37 -18.75
N VAL A 639 -37.48 44.63 -17.67
CA VAL A 639 -36.57 44.46 -16.52
C VAL A 639 -35.39 43.54 -16.87
N LEU A 640 -34.20 43.98 -16.46
CA LEU A 640 -32.93 43.31 -16.68
C LEU A 640 -32.63 42.27 -15.60
N ARG A 641 -31.85 41.26 -15.96
CA ARG A 641 -31.37 40.17 -15.10
C ARG A 641 -29.86 40.09 -15.13
N GLU A 642 -29.28 39.49 -14.10
CA GLU A 642 -27.84 39.24 -14.04
C GLU A 642 -27.35 38.48 -15.29
N GLY A 643 -26.34 39.05 -15.96
CA GLY A 643 -25.75 38.47 -17.17
C GLY A 643 -26.51 38.74 -18.47
N ASP A 644 -27.52 39.61 -18.47
CA ASP A 644 -28.16 40.10 -19.69
C ASP A 644 -27.19 40.95 -20.52
N VAL A 645 -27.22 40.76 -21.85
CA VAL A 645 -26.43 41.54 -22.82
C VAL A 645 -27.37 42.28 -23.75
N LEU A 646 -27.34 43.60 -23.73
CA LEU A 646 -28.06 44.46 -24.66
C LEU A 646 -27.16 44.80 -25.85
N PHE A 647 -27.56 44.39 -27.05
CA PHE A 647 -26.81 44.67 -28.27
C PHE A 647 -27.57 45.64 -29.18
N VAL A 648 -26.97 46.78 -29.49
CA VAL A 648 -27.53 47.81 -30.38
C VAL A 648 -26.74 47.85 -31.70
N PRO A 649 -27.31 47.42 -32.84
CA PRO A 649 -26.57 47.41 -34.11
C PRO A 649 -26.47 48.79 -34.75
N LYS A 650 -25.55 48.92 -35.72
CA LYS A 650 -25.47 50.06 -36.64
C LYS A 650 -26.55 49.98 -37.73
N TYR A 651 -27.01 51.12 -38.21
CA TYR A 651 -27.94 51.20 -39.33
C TYR A 651 -27.32 50.64 -40.62
N VAL A 652 -28.02 49.70 -41.25
CA VAL A 652 -27.66 49.14 -42.56
C VAL A 652 -28.82 49.34 -43.54
N SER A 653 -28.51 49.80 -44.75
CA SER A 653 -29.52 50.14 -45.76
C SER A 653 -29.82 48.98 -46.72
N THR A 654 -29.57 47.73 -46.33
CA THR A 654 -29.70 46.55 -47.19
C THR A 654 -30.67 45.52 -46.63
N VAL A 655 -31.24 44.69 -47.50
CA VAL A 655 -32.07 43.53 -47.16
C VAL A 655 -31.42 42.29 -47.75
N THR A 656 -31.24 41.27 -46.93
CA THR A 656 -30.63 40.01 -47.36
C THR A 656 -31.71 39.00 -47.71
N ILE A 657 -31.57 38.31 -48.84
CA ILE A 657 -32.53 37.31 -49.31
C ILE A 657 -31.83 35.96 -49.40
N ASN A 658 -32.30 34.99 -48.61
CA ASN A 658 -31.70 33.68 -48.48
C ASN A 658 -32.72 32.53 -48.64
N GLY A 659 -32.22 31.34 -48.97
CA GLY A 659 -33.01 30.13 -49.14
C GLY A 659 -33.36 29.81 -50.61
N ALA A 660 -34.55 29.27 -50.84
CA ALA A 660 -35.02 28.73 -52.13
C ALA A 660 -35.45 29.80 -53.14
N VAL A 661 -34.59 30.78 -53.38
CA VAL A 661 -34.68 31.75 -54.49
C VAL A 661 -33.75 31.33 -55.63
N MET A 662 -33.89 31.95 -56.81
CA MET A 662 -33.01 31.61 -57.94
C MET A 662 -31.56 32.01 -57.68
N TYR A 663 -31.33 33.16 -57.06
CA TYR A 663 -30.01 33.64 -56.67
C TYR A 663 -30.06 34.37 -55.31
N PRO A 664 -29.58 33.75 -54.22
CA PRO A 664 -29.46 34.43 -52.93
C PRO A 664 -28.55 35.65 -53.03
N ASN A 665 -29.03 36.81 -52.63
CA ASN A 665 -28.29 38.07 -52.72
C ASN A 665 -28.70 39.05 -51.61
N THR A 666 -27.91 40.12 -51.47
CA THR A 666 -28.22 41.25 -50.60
C THR A 666 -28.48 42.46 -51.48
N ILE A 667 -29.64 43.09 -51.31
CA ILE A 667 -30.06 44.21 -52.15
C ILE A 667 -30.31 45.46 -51.33
N LEU A 668 -30.23 46.62 -51.96
CA LEU A 668 -30.52 47.89 -51.31
C LEU A 668 -31.98 47.93 -50.86
N TYR A 669 -32.21 48.35 -49.61
CA TYR A 669 -33.54 48.55 -49.07
C TYR A 669 -34.23 49.71 -49.80
N GLN A 670 -35.41 49.45 -50.32
CA GLN A 670 -36.31 50.45 -50.88
C GLN A 670 -37.56 50.55 -50.01
N LYS A 671 -37.80 51.76 -49.50
CA LYS A 671 -38.96 52.06 -48.65
C LYS A 671 -40.26 51.87 -49.44
N GLY A 672 -41.20 51.10 -48.89
CA GLY A 672 -42.49 50.81 -49.52
C GLY A 672 -42.48 49.67 -50.55
N SER A 673 -41.32 49.09 -50.85
CA SER A 673 -41.23 47.96 -51.77
C SER A 673 -41.83 46.70 -51.14
N SER A 674 -42.66 46.00 -51.93
CA SER A 674 -43.33 44.77 -51.48
C SER A 674 -42.39 43.56 -51.48
N LEU A 675 -42.77 42.49 -50.78
CA LEU A 675 -42.03 41.23 -50.80
C LEU A 675 -41.76 40.70 -52.22
N SER A 676 -42.70 40.87 -53.15
CA SER A 676 -42.53 40.42 -54.52
C SER A 676 -41.35 41.10 -55.21
N TYR A 677 -41.14 42.40 -54.96
CA TYR A 677 -40.01 43.16 -55.51
C TYR A 677 -38.68 42.51 -55.11
N TYR A 678 -38.47 42.27 -53.81
CA TYR A 678 -37.23 41.69 -53.31
C TYR A 678 -36.99 40.28 -53.88
N ILE A 679 -38.04 39.46 -54.00
CA ILE A 679 -37.93 38.11 -54.56
C ILE A 679 -37.64 38.14 -56.07
N GLU A 680 -38.20 39.08 -56.82
CA GLU A 680 -37.90 39.27 -58.24
C GLU A 680 -36.46 39.72 -58.47
N GLN A 681 -35.92 40.61 -57.61
CA GLN A 681 -34.50 40.99 -57.64
C GLN A 681 -33.55 39.82 -57.34
N ALA A 682 -34.04 38.76 -56.67
CA ALA A 682 -33.32 37.50 -56.48
C ALA A 682 -33.53 36.49 -57.63
N GLY A 683 -34.04 36.95 -58.78
CA GLY A 683 -34.35 36.11 -59.96
C GLY A 683 -35.67 35.33 -59.84
N GLY A 684 -36.49 35.63 -58.83
CA GLY A 684 -37.73 34.92 -58.53
C GLY A 684 -37.55 33.72 -57.60
N PHE A 685 -38.65 33.02 -57.33
CA PHE A 685 -38.65 31.81 -56.53
C PHE A 685 -37.97 30.65 -57.27
N GLY A 686 -37.07 29.93 -56.59
CA GLY A 686 -36.50 28.69 -57.13
C GLY A 686 -37.56 27.60 -57.31
N ASN A 687 -37.28 26.60 -58.16
CA ASN A 687 -38.20 25.52 -58.51
C ASN A 687 -38.76 24.76 -57.29
N ARG A 688 -37.97 24.71 -56.22
CA ARG A 688 -38.31 24.03 -54.98
C ARG A 688 -38.86 24.98 -53.91
N ALA A 689 -39.19 26.23 -54.18
CA ALA A 689 -39.60 27.18 -53.13
C ALA A 689 -41.00 26.92 -52.54
N LEU A 690 -41.17 27.16 -51.24
CA LEU A 690 -42.46 27.27 -50.57
C LEU A 690 -43.00 28.71 -50.64
N LYS A 691 -43.53 29.08 -51.81
CA LYS A 691 -43.99 30.44 -52.15
C LYS A 691 -45.02 31.08 -51.19
N ARG A 692 -45.69 30.29 -50.34
CA ARG A 692 -46.71 30.75 -49.36
C ARG A 692 -46.22 30.79 -47.89
N ARG A 693 -44.94 30.51 -47.65
CA ARG A 693 -44.34 30.42 -46.30
C ARG A 693 -43.00 31.15 -46.27
N VAL A 694 -43.00 32.43 -46.62
CA VAL A 694 -41.81 33.30 -46.55
C VAL A 694 -41.77 33.98 -45.19
N TYR A 695 -40.58 34.04 -44.59
CA TYR A 695 -40.35 34.61 -43.27
C TYR A 695 -39.40 35.79 -43.37
N VAL A 696 -39.57 36.76 -42.48
CA VAL A 696 -38.64 37.85 -42.25
C VAL A 696 -38.11 37.76 -40.84
N ILE A 697 -36.79 37.79 -40.71
CA ILE A 697 -36.08 37.95 -39.44
C ILE A 697 -35.64 39.40 -39.36
N TYR A 698 -36.14 40.14 -38.38
CA TYR A 698 -35.71 41.51 -38.10
C TYR A 698 -34.41 41.51 -37.29
N MET A 699 -33.67 42.62 -37.31
CA MET A 699 -32.39 42.74 -36.59
C MET A 699 -32.54 42.57 -35.07
N ASN A 700 -33.69 42.95 -34.50
CA ASN A 700 -34.02 42.72 -33.09
C ASN A 700 -34.31 41.26 -32.73
N GLY A 701 -34.26 40.35 -33.71
CA GLY A 701 -34.48 38.91 -33.54
C GLY A 701 -35.95 38.48 -33.63
N MET A 702 -36.88 39.40 -33.85
CA MET A 702 -38.28 39.05 -34.08
C MET A 702 -38.47 38.39 -35.45
N VAL A 703 -39.35 37.39 -35.52
CA VAL A 703 -39.67 36.69 -36.77
C VAL A 703 -41.12 36.93 -37.14
N SER A 704 -41.36 37.36 -38.38
CA SER A 704 -42.70 37.54 -38.92
C SER A 704 -42.91 36.73 -40.19
N ARG A 705 -44.12 36.18 -40.37
CA ARG A 705 -44.50 35.47 -41.59
C ARG A 705 -45.21 36.42 -42.53
N LEU A 706 -44.66 36.61 -43.73
CA LEU A 706 -45.23 37.53 -44.71
C LEU A 706 -46.32 36.88 -45.56
N LYS A 707 -47.43 37.60 -45.76
CA LYS A 707 -48.47 37.28 -46.74
C LYS A 707 -48.28 38.15 -48.00
N ARG A 708 -48.59 37.60 -49.18
CA ARG A 708 -48.34 38.21 -50.51
C ARG A 708 -48.99 39.59 -50.76
N ARG A 709 -49.85 40.09 -49.86
CA ARG A 709 -50.54 41.40 -49.95
C ARG A 709 -50.15 42.39 -48.84
N MET A 710 -49.16 42.08 -47.98
CA MET A 710 -48.67 43.03 -46.98
C MET A 710 -47.64 43.98 -47.62
N GLY A 711 -48.01 45.24 -47.77
CA GLY A 711 -47.23 46.24 -48.52
C GLY A 711 -46.06 46.90 -47.76
N ASN A 712 -45.86 46.67 -46.46
CA ASN A 712 -44.90 47.48 -45.66
C ASN A 712 -44.24 46.70 -44.49
N ALA A 713 -43.84 45.45 -44.71
CA ALA A 713 -43.33 44.58 -43.63
C ALA A 713 -41.84 44.25 -43.74
N ILE A 714 -41.10 44.99 -44.57
CA ILE A 714 -39.67 44.81 -44.79
C ILE A 714 -38.98 46.04 -44.23
N GLU A 715 -37.98 45.82 -43.37
CA GLU A 715 -37.22 46.85 -42.69
C GLU A 715 -35.73 46.76 -43.08
N PRO A 716 -34.97 47.86 -42.96
CA PRO A 716 -33.53 47.84 -43.17
C PRO A 716 -32.84 46.79 -42.29
N GLY A 717 -31.91 46.04 -42.88
CA GLY A 717 -31.14 44.98 -42.21
C GLY A 717 -31.91 43.70 -41.91
N CYS A 718 -33.19 43.61 -42.29
CA CYS A 718 -33.94 42.38 -42.15
C CYS A 718 -33.47 41.31 -43.16
N GLU A 719 -33.73 40.06 -42.82
CA GLU A 719 -33.42 38.92 -43.66
C GLU A 719 -34.69 38.19 -44.09
N ILE A 720 -34.87 38.05 -45.40
CA ILE A 720 -35.96 37.32 -46.02
C ILE A 720 -35.53 35.88 -46.24
N ILE A 721 -36.20 34.96 -45.56
CA ILE A 721 -35.94 33.52 -45.67
C ILE A 721 -37.07 32.87 -46.46
N VAL A 722 -36.71 32.27 -47.60
CA VAL A 722 -37.61 31.47 -48.43
C VAL A 722 -37.31 29.98 -48.22
N PRO A 723 -38.17 29.21 -47.54
CA PRO A 723 -37.95 27.79 -47.33
C PRO A 723 -38.13 26.96 -48.62
N SER A 724 -37.44 25.82 -48.69
CA SER A 724 -37.59 24.85 -49.79
C SER A 724 -38.64 23.76 -49.48
N LYS A 725 -39.24 23.18 -50.53
CA LYS A 725 -40.11 22.01 -50.52
C LYS A 725 -39.22 20.77 -50.31
N LYS A 726 -39.55 19.94 -49.31
CA LYS A 726 -38.83 18.68 -49.05
C LYS A 726 -38.74 17.81 -50.31
N GLY A 727 -37.53 17.37 -50.65
CA GLY A 727 -37.27 16.28 -51.61
C GLY A 727 -36.92 15.00 -50.84
N ARG A 728 -37.19 13.83 -51.40
CA ARG A 728 -36.75 12.57 -50.78
C ARG A 728 -35.21 12.54 -50.81
N LYS A 729 -34.62 12.71 -49.61
CA LYS A 729 -33.21 12.51 -49.19
C LYS A 729 -32.17 13.54 -49.69
N LYS A 730 -31.81 14.48 -48.80
CA LYS A 730 -30.53 14.58 -48.05
C LYS A 730 -30.64 15.72 -47.03
N THR A 731 -29.75 15.70 -46.03
CA THR A 731 -29.69 16.50 -44.80
C THR A 731 -29.78 18.03 -45.02
N VAL A 732 -30.66 18.69 -44.25
CA VAL A 732 -30.98 20.13 -44.30
C VAL A 732 -29.84 21.04 -43.80
N ALA A 733 -28.83 20.48 -43.13
CA ALA A 733 -27.74 21.23 -42.49
C ALA A 733 -26.77 21.92 -43.47
N ALA A 734 -26.80 21.60 -44.77
CA ALA A 734 -25.90 22.19 -45.76
C ALA A 734 -26.33 23.58 -46.27
N ASP A 735 -27.59 24.00 -46.06
CA ASP A 735 -28.12 25.27 -46.61
C ASP A 735 -27.84 26.50 -45.71
N VAL A 736 -27.22 26.33 -44.53
CA VAL A 736 -27.09 27.39 -43.48
C VAL A 736 -25.63 27.77 -43.18
N THR A 737 -24.65 27.20 -43.88
CA THR A 737 -23.20 27.32 -43.58
C THR A 737 -22.57 28.69 -43.85
N GLY A 738 -23.32 29.68 -44.37
CA GLY A 738 -22.82 31.03 -44.67
C GLY A 738 -23.28 32.16 -43.72
N MET A 739 -24.00 31.84 -42.64
CA MET A 739 -24.62 32.85 -41.76
C MET A 739 -23.80 33.15 -40.50
N ASN A 740 -23.82 34.41 -40.04
CA ASN A 740 -23.35 34.77 -38.69
C ASN A 740 -24.08 33.92 -37.64
N THR A 741 -23.33 33.37 -36.68
CA THR A 741 -23.74 32.29 -35.75
C THR A 741 -25.07 32.55 -35.02
N SER A 742 -25.39 33.80 -34.71
CA SER A 742 -26.65 34.17 -34.03
C SER A 742 -27.88 34.14 -34.95
N ILE A 743 -27.75 34.51 -36.22
CA ILE A 743 -28.84 34.53 -37.21
C ILE A 743 -29.10 33.10 -37.74
N ALA A 744 -28.03 32.32 -37.88
CA ALA A 744 -28.10 30.90 -38.24
C ALA A 744 -29.06 30.11 -37.31
N SER A 745 -29.06 30.44 -36.02
CA SER A 745 -29.90 29.76 -35.01
C SER A 745 -31.40 30.03 -35.20
N ILE A 746 -31.78 31.27 -35.56
CA ILE A 746 -33.17 31.67 -35.79
C ILE A 746 -33.65 31.11 -37.14
N ALA A 747 -32.81 31.21 -38.18
CA ALA A 747 -33.07 30.60 -39.49
C ALA A 747 -33.30 29.08 -39.38
N ALA A 748 -32.47 28.39 -38.59
CA ALA A 748 -32.61 26.97 -38.30
C ALA A 748 -33.91 26.66 -37.52
N MET A 749 -34.31 27.51 -36.58
CA MET A 749 -35.56 27.37 -35.83
C MET A 749 -36.78 27.53 -36.75
N VAL A 750 -36.79 28.53 -37.62
CA VAL A 750 -37.86 28.74 -38.63
C VAL A 750 -37.93 27.55 -39.59
N ALA A 751 -36.79 27.06 -40.06
CA ALA A 751 -36.71 25.86 -40.89
C ALA A 751 -37.25 24.61 -40.15
N ALA A 752 -36.95 24.45 -38.86
CA ALA A 752 -37.47 23.38 -38.02
C ALA A 752 -38.99 23.50 -37.82
N MET A 753 -39.54 24.70 -37.57
CA MET A 753 -40.99 24.92 -37.45
C MET A 753 -41.74 24.56 -38.76
N VAL A 754 -41.16 24.87 -39.92
CA VAL A 754 -41.72 24.43 -41.21
C VAL A 754 -41.66 22.90 -41.34
N GLY A 755 -40.65 22.26 -40.75
CA GLY A 755 -40.52 20.81 -40.65
C GLY A 755 -41.55 20.12 -39.75
N MET A 756 -42.00 20.80 -38.69
CA MET A 756 -42.97 20.29 -37.70
C MET A 756 -44.45 20.53 -38.09
N THR A 757 -44.74 21.44 -39.02
CA THR A 757 -46.12 21.77 -39.44
C THR A 757 -46.66 20.87 -40.57
N LYS A 758 -46.41 19.56 -40.46
CA LYS A 758 -46.95 18.54 -41.35
C LYS A 758 -47.57 17.40 -40.57
#